data_AF-A0AAV0Z111-F1
#
_entry.id   AF-A0AAV0Z111-F1
#
_cell.length_a   1.000
_cell.length_b   1.000
_cell.length_c   1.000
_cell.angle_alpha   90.00
_cell.angle_beta   90.00
_cell.angle_gamma   90.00
#
_symmetry.space_group_name_H-M   'P 1'
#
loop_
_entity.id
_entity.type
_entity.pdbx_description
1 polymer ?
#
loop_
_entity_poly.entity_id
_entity_poly.type
_entity_poly.pdbx_seq_one_letter_code
_entity_poly.pdbx_strand_id
1 'polypeptide(L)'
;MGPKFPMSQLKTPNYYVISCHRKYSTRILCHQKFSFKSLGDKWNLNDLTASSIQERLNVLMSRTQNFLNEVTSPLAKSGQTKKPDPENDVGFQVMEDIFMVEQTIERRTPYGTLSLAAVICIEQFSRMNGLTGNKMKNIFQTLVPETLYTDARNFVEYCCFRFLSRDTSDIHPSLQDPAFQRLIFITMLAWQNPYTNFLSSNAEKASLQSKLVTEEAFVRIAPAVSGVVDRPTVHHLFKALSGDQEGISMSAWLAYINEYLKVRRENRSYQIPEFPQIDDEKILCIGANNKQPVLKWENNMAWPGKLTLTDKAIYFEAVGLLGNKRAMRLDLTYDGLKVEKAKVGPLGSSLFDSAVSISSSSEPNWWALEFIDLGGEMRRDIWNALISEVIALHKFIHEHGPEDSDESLFNVYGARKGKQRATASAINGMARLQALQHLRKFPDDPIKLVQFSYLQNAPHGDIVLQTLAVNYWGGQLVTGFINTRSQPENRLSNETTENCNHAFDIDGSVYLQKWMKSQSWASSTSTTFWKNTSTKGLVLSKNLVVADLSLTERAAKTSKQKYQVVEKTQATINAATLKGIPSNIDLFKELIFPITLTVKNFEKLRRWEEPHLTVGFLGITYTMIFRNLLSYMLPTMLMITAVGMLTIRGLKEQGRLGRFFGGVTIRDQPPSNTIQKIIAVKDAMRDVENITQKVNVSLLKIRSILLSGNPQITTEVAVLMLTWSAILFIVPFKYILSFLLFDAFTRELEFRKEMVKRFMKLLRERWHAVPAAPVAVLPFENEESKPEISLKVIENKLKSQGNQSSGKSK
;
A
#
# COMPACT_ATOMS: atom_id res chain seq x y z
N MET A 1 -16.30 14.96 67.21
CA MET A 1 -15.64 15.52 68.40
C MET A 1 -14.25 14.91 68.50
N GLY A 2 -13.20 15.70 68.25
CA GLY A 2 -11.81 15.34 68.61
C GLY A 2 -11.59 15.50 70.12
N PRO A 3 -10.39 15.23 70.68
CA PRO A 3 -9.09 15.78 70.24
C PRO A 3 -7.97 14.70 70.13
N LYS A 4 -6.96 14.80 69.25
CA LYS A 4 -5.78 15.71 69.16
C LYS A 4 -4.72 15.55 70.28
N PHE A 5 -3.66 14.80 69.95
CA PHE A 5 -2.19 15.06 70.03
C PHE A 5 -1.59 15.92 71.18
N PRO A 6 -0.32 15.63 71.55
CA PRO A 6 0.74 16.54 71.06
C PRO A 6 2.03 15.86 70.57
N MET A 7 2.79 16.69 69.86
CA MET A 7 3.98 16.46 69.06
C MET A 7 5.15 17.25 69.69
N SER A 8 6.35 16.67 69.77
CA SER A 8 7.63 17.38 70.02
C SER A 8 8.76 16.48 69.47
N GLN A 9 9.24 16.65 68.23
CA GLN A 9 10.24 17.59 67.70
C GLN A 9 11.71 17.39 68.15
N LEU A 10 12.56 17.23 67.12
CA LEU A 10 14.01 17.53 66.97
C LEU A 10 15.10 16.56 67.51
N LYS A 11 15.75 15.77 66.62
CA LYS A 11 17.01 16.12 65.88
C LYS A 11 17.60 14.92 65.08
N THR A 12 17.77 15.14 63.76
CA THR A 12 18.79 14.65 62.79
C THR A 12 19.53 13.31 62.96
N PRO A 13 19.65 12.50 61.88
CA PRO A 13 20.81 11.62 61.66
C PRO A 13 21.69 12.09 60.48
N ASN A 14 23.01 11.93 60.68
CA ASN A 14 24.07 12.21 59.72
C ASN A 14 24.28 11.06 58.72
N TYR A 15 24.70 11.47 57.53
CA TYR A 15 25.11 10.69 56.37
C TYR A 15 26.25 9.69 56.62
N TYR A 16 26.19 8.54 55.93
CA TYR A 16 27.39 7.88 55.39
C TYR A 16 27.13 7.36 53.96
N VAL A 17 28.08 7.71 53.10
CA VAL A 17 28.21 7.32 51.69
C VAL A 17 29.03 6.04 51.59
N ILE A 18 28.61 5.07 50.78
CA ILE A 18 29.50 4.00 50.24
C ILE A 18 29.15 3.76 48.77
N SER A 19 30.18 3.75 47.93
CA SER A 19 30.16 3.47 46.50
C SER A 19 30.67 2.06 46.16
N CYS A 20 30.36 1.64 44.92
CA CYS A 20 31.04 0.68 44.04
C CYS A 20 30.52 -0.77 43.86
N HIS A 21 30.06 -0.99 42.62
CA HIS A 21 30.28 -2.10 41.69
C HIS A 21 29.81 -3.54 42.03
N ARG A 22 28.86 -4.04 41.23
CA ARG A 22 28.84 -5.43 40.76
C ARG A 22 28.15 -5.60 39.40
N LYS A 23 28.93 -5.99 38.39
CA LYS A 23 28.48 -6.54 37.10
C LYS A 23 28.04 -7.99 37.32
N TYR A 24 26.84 -8.38 36.88
CA TYR A 24 26.50 -9.79 36.67
C TYR A 24 26.34 -10.04 35.17
N SER A 25 27.22 -10.90 34.66
CA SER A 25 27.16 -11.50 33.33
C SER A 25 26.54 -12.88 33.49
N THR A 26 25.35 -13.11 32.92
CA THR A 26 24.73 -14.44 32.84
C THR A 26 24.85 -14.96 31.40
N ARG A 27 25.81 -15.86 31.18
CA ARG A 27 25.83 -16.77 30.04
C ARG A 27 24.64 -17.72 30.15
N ILE A 28 23.72 -17.68 29.19
CA ILE A 28 22.71 -18.73 29.02
C ILE A 28 23.09 -19.51 27.76
N LEU A 29 23.55 -20.74 27.98
CA LEU A 29 23.82 -21.73 26.94
C LEU A 29 22.47 -22.17 26.35
N CYS A 30 22.22 -21.87 25.08
CA CYS A 30 21.04 -22.38 24.37
C CYS A 30 21.41 -23.72 23.72
N HIS A 31 21.09 -24.84 24.38
CA HIS A 31 21.15 -26.17 23.77
C HIS A 31 19.92 -26.37 22.89
N GLN A 32 20.03 -26.14 21.58
CA GLN A 32 19.13 -26.75 20.61
C GLN A 32 19.60 -28.17 20.33
N LYS A 33 18.87 -29.17 20.86
CA LYS A 33 19.06 -30.58 20.52
C LYS A 33 18.42 -30.84 19.16
N PHE A 34 19.24 -31.08 18.14
CA PHE A 34 18.79 -31.78 16.93
C PHE A 34 18.62 -33.27 17.27
N SER A 35 17.41 -33.79 17.09
CA SER A 35 17.16 -35.23 17.13
C SER A 35 17.68 -35.86 15.85
N PHE A 36 18.95 -36.26 15.82
CA PHE A 36 19.44 -37.20 14.81
C PHE A 36 18.94 -38.60 15.16
N LYS A 37 18.13 -39.18 14.27
CA LYS A 37 18.00 -40.65 14.21
C LYS A 37 19.38 -41.21 13.84
N SER A 38 19.85 -42.12 14.69
CA SER A 38 21.12 -42.83 14.64
C SER A 38 21.47 -43.34 13.23
N LEU A 39 22.64 -42.93 12.72
CA LEU A 39 23.45 -43.73 11.81
C LEU A 39 24.88 -43.66 12.36
N GLY A 40 25.35 -44.78 12.88
CA GLY A 40 26.64 -44.86 13.57
C GLY A 40 27.82 -44.74 12.60
N ASP A 41 28.81 -43.97 12.99
CA ASP A 41 30.19 -44.46 13.03
C ASP A 41 31.07 -43.58 13.93
N LYS A 42 31.99 -44.25 14.64
CA LYS A 42 32.81 -43.78 15.77
C LYS A 42 33.56 -42.46 15.51
N TRP A 43 33.37 -41.48 16.41
CA TRP A 43 34.30 -40.38 16.61
C TRP A 43 34.92 -40.51 18.00
N ASN A 44 36.25 -40.74 18.07
CA ASN A 44 37.00 -40.66 19.31
C ASN A 44 37.28 -39.18 19.62
N LEU A 45 36.65 -38.67 20.68
CA LEU A 45 36.76 -37.29 21.19
C LEU A 45 37.45 -37.28 22.56
N ASN A 46 38.71 -37.71 22.61
CA ASN A 46 39.58 -37.44 23.74
C ASN A 46 40.79 -36.69 23.20
N ASP A 47 40.73 -35.35 23.23
CA ASP A 47 41.86 -34.39 23.32
C ASP A 47 41.47 -32.99 22.79
N LEU A 48 40.34 -32.45 23.24
CA LEU A 48 39.97 -31.05 23.00
C LEU A 48 39.48 -30.42 24.30
N THR A 49 40.42 -29.95 25.11
CA THR A 49 40.12 -29.20 26.32
C THR A 49 39.62 -27.80 25.97
N ALA A 50 38.55 -27.37 26.67
CA ALA A 50 37.89 -26.08 26.50
C ALA A 50 38.82 -24.87 26.67
N SER A 51 39.94 -25.05 27.38
CA SER A 51 41.01 -24.05 27.53
C SER A 51 41.70 -23.74 26.20
N SER A 52 41.99 -24.75 25.37
CA SER A 52 42.65 -24.52 24.06
C SER A 52 41.74 -23.79 23.07
N ILE A 53 40.42 -23.99 23.17
CA ILE A 53 39.41 -23.31 22.34
C ILE A 53 39.29 -21.85 22.78
N GLN A 54 39.29 -21.59 24.09
CA GLN A 54 39.20 -20.24 24.62
C GLN A 54 40.50 -19.44 24.40
N GLU A 55 41.65 -20.11 24.47
CA GLU A 55 42.95 -19.51 24.19
C GLU A 55 43.13 -19.20 22.70
N ARG A 56 42.68 -20.09 21.79
CA ARG A 56 42.61 -19.79 20.35
C ARG A 56 41.61 -18.68 20.02
N LEU A 57 40.46 -18.62 20.70
CA LEU A 57 39.48 -17.52 20.56
C LEU A 57 40.02 -16.18 21.07
N ASN A 58 40.80 -16.19 22.15
CA ASN A 58 41.42 -14.99 22.70
C ASN A 58 42.60 -14.53 21.83
N VAL A 59 43.37 -15.44 21.25
CA VAL A 59 44.41 -15.13 20.25
C VAL A 59 43.80 -14.64 18.94
N LEU A 60 42.62 -15.15 18.57
CA LEU A 60 41.85 -14.68 17.41
C LEU A 60 41.28 -13.28 17.64
N MET A 61 40.65 -13.04 18.80
CA MET A 61 40.11 -11.73 19.17
C MET A 61 41.22 -10.68 19.30
N SER A 62 42.35 -11.02 19.93
CA SER A 62 43.46 -10.09 20.13
C SER A 62 44.16 -9.74 18.80
N ARG A 63 44.26 -10.69 17.87
CA ARG A 63 44.73 -10.39 16.51
C ARG A 63 43.77 -9.49 15.74
N THR A 64 42.46 -9.68 15.88
CA THR A 64 41.47 -8.77 15.27
C THR A 64 41.41 -7.40 15.95
N GLN A 65 41.65 -7.29 17.26
CA GLN A 65 41.66 -6.02 17.99
C GLN A 65 42.93 -5.20 17.77
N ASN A 66 44.09 -5.85 17.73
CA ASN A 66 45.36 -5.16 17.42
C ASN A 66 45.35 -4.61 15.98
N PHE A 67 44.69 -5.32 15.06
CA PHE A 67 44.47 -4.88 13.69
C PHE A 67 43.54 -3.65 13.57
N LEU A 68 42.57 -3.51 14.49
CA LEU A 68 41.64 -2.38 14.51
C LEU A 68 42.26 -1.11 15.13
N ASN A 69 43.17 -1.26 16.10
CA ASN A 69 43.83 -0.12 16.74
C ASN A 69 44.88 0.55 15.84
N GLU A 70 45.52 -0.19 14.92
CA GLU A 70 46.49 0.37 13.97
C GLU A 70 45.85 1.27 12.89
N VAL A 71 44.54 1.12 12.67
CA VAL A 71 43.76 1.86 11.65
C VAL A 71 43.05 3.09 12.23
N THR A 72 43.21 3.39 13.52
CA THR A 72 42.47 4.46 14.21
C THR A 72 43.31 5.65 14.70
N SER A 73 44.55 5.82 14.25
CA SER A 73 45.30 7.06 14.56
C SER A 73 44.65 8.28 13.86
N PRO A 74 44.30 9.35 14.59
CA PRO A 74 43.50 10.44 14.05
C PRO A 74 44.34 11.36 13.15
N LEU A 75 43.84 11.64 11.94
CA LEU A 75 44.36 12.68 11.07
C LEU A 75 44.12 14.05 11.72
N ALA A 76 45.19 14.65 12.22
CA ALA A 76 45.18 15.98 12.84
C ALA A 76 44.70 17.05 11.83
N LYS A 77 43.91 17.99 12.33
CA LYS A 77 43.34 19.13 11.58
C LYS A 77 44.41 19.90 10.82
N SER A 78 44.20 20.13 9.53
CA SER A 78 44.67 21.34 8.86
C SER A 78 43.59 21.83 7.90
N GLY A 79 43.14 23.07 8.11
CA GLY A 79 42.16 23.72 7.27
C GLY A 79 42.82 24.37 6.07
N GLN A 80 42.26 24.16 4.88
CA GLN A 80 41.86 25.21 3.96
C GLN A 80 41.17 24.60 2.74
N THR A 81 40.21 25.37 2.23
CA THR A 81 39.30 25.14 1.12
C THR A 81 39.99 24.79 -0.20
N LYS A 82 39.70 23.60 -0.75
CA LYS A 82 39.56 23.32 -2.20
C LYS A 82 38.86 21.95 -2.39
N LYS A 83 38.00 21.86 -3.42
CA LYS A 83 37.25 20.64 -3.81
C LYS A 83 38.22 19.45 -4.01
N PRO A 84 37.88 18.22 -3.60
CA PRO A 84 38.70 17.05 -3.93
C PRO A 84 38.29 16.45 -5.28
N ASP A 85 39.28 16.19 -6.13
CA ASP A 85 39.20 15.30 -7.29
C ASP A 85 39.27 13.82 -6.85
N PRO A 86 38.82 12.85 -7.69
CA PRO A 86 38.67 11.46 -7.29
C PRO A 86 39.95 10.66 -7.57
N GLU A 87 40.95 10.76 -6.71
CA GLU A 87 42.14 9.89 -6.79
C GLU A 87 42.13 8.81 -5.69
N ASN A 88 42.11 7.55 -6.14
CA ASN A 88 42.50 6.30 -5.48
C ASN A 88 42.22 6.16 -3.97
N ASP A 89 41.13 5.45 -3.63
CA ASP A 89 40.83 4.96 -2.28
C ASP A 89 41.82 3.84 -1.88
N VAL A 90 43.04 4.23 -1.46
CA VAL A 90 44.11 3.33 -0.97
C VAL A 90 43.61 2.38 0.12
N GLY A 91 42.59 2.79 0.89
CA GLY A 91 41.97 1.97 1.92
C GLY A 91 41.22 0.74 1.39
N PHE A 92 40.68 0.79 0.16
CA PHE A 92 40.00 -0.35 -0.46
C PHE A 92 40.98 -1.45 -0.87
N GLN A 93 42.13 -1.06 -1.40
CA GLN A 93 43.15 -1.98 -1.91
C GLN A 93 43.81 -2.76 -0.77
N VAL A 94 44.10 -2.10 0.34
CA VAL A 94 44.60 -2.71 1.57
C VAL A 94 43.57 -3.69 2.16
N MET A 95 42.28 -3.29 2.23
CA MET A 95 41.18 -4.12 2.76
C MET A 95 40.94 -5.41 1.95
N GLU A 96 41.01 -5.33 0.62
CA GLU A 96 40.84 -6.49 -0.26
C GLU A 96 42.01 -7.48 -0.17
N ASP A 97 43.24 -6.98 -0.03
CA ASP A 97 44.40 -7.85 0.15
C ASP A 97 44.33 -8.60 1.51
N ILE A 98 43.67 -8.01 2.53
CA ILE A 98 43.38 -8.65 3.82
C ILE A 98 42.30 -9.75 3.69
N PHE A 99 41.30 -9.58 2.81
CA PHE A 99 40.30 -10.62 2.57
C PHE A 99 40.87 -11.84 1.82
N MET A 100 41.99 -11.69 1.12
CA MET A 100 42.53 -12.67 0.16
C MET A 100 43.57 -13.65 0.71
N VAL A 101 43.88 -13.63 2.01
CA VAL A 101 45.05 -14.33 2.58
C VAL A 101 45.01 -15.87 2.47
N GLU A 102 43.83 -16.51 2.40
CA GLU A 102 43.71 -17.97 2.17
C GLU A 102 42.48 -18.32 1.28
N GLN A 103 42.70 -18.55 -0.01
CA GLN A 103 41.66 -19.07 -0.91
C GLN A 103 41.59 -20.59 -0.81
N THR A 104 40.43 -21.13 -0.47
CA THR A 104 40.20 -22.58 -0.38
C THR A 104 39.39 -23.11 -1.57
N ILE A 105 38.56 -22.27 -2.18
CA ILE A 105 37.71 -22.64 -3.32
C ILE A 105 38.45 -22.53 -4.65
N GLU A 106 38.29 -23.55 -5.48
CA GLU A 106 38.70 -23.49 -6.88
C GLU A 106 37.85 -22.49 -7.67
N ARG A 107 38.54 -21.53 -8.29
CA ARG A 107 37.91 -20.48 -9.07
C ARG A 107 37.30 -20.99 -10.38
N ARG A 108 37.86 -22.05 -10.97
CA ARG A 108 37.30 -22.68 -12.17
C ARG A 108 36.25 -23.69 -11.76
N THR A 109 35.02 -23.47 -12.19
CA THR A 109 33.93 -24.44 -12.05
C THR A 109 33.58 -25.01 -13.43
N PRO A 110 32.94 -26.19 -13.51
CA PRO A 110 32.50 -26.76 -14.80
C PRO A 110 31.56 -25.84 -15.60
N TYR A 111 30.94 -24.84 -14.96
CA TYR A 111 29.99 -23.90 -15.56
C TYR A 111 30.59 -22.52 -15.87
N GLY A 112 31.83 -22.25 -15.45
CA GLY A 112 32.50 -20.95 -15.65
C GLY A 112 33.53 -20.62 -14.59
N THR A 113 34.31 -19.56 -14.81
CA THR A 113 35.25 -19.03 -13.81
C THR A 113 34.50 -18.09 -12.87
N LEU A 114 34.54 -18.37 -11.57
CA LEU A 114 33.92 -17.52 -10.55
C LEU A 114 34.56 -16.13 -10.54
N SER A 115 33.73 -15.10 -10.39
CA SER A 115 34.18 -13.73 -10.22
C SER A 115 34.91 -13.55 -8.90
N LEU A 116 35.83 -12.58 -8.85
CA LEU A 116 36.57 -12.25 -7.62
C LEU A 116 35.61 -11.88 -6.48
N ALA A 117 34.53 -11.13 -6.78
CA ALA A 117 33.49 -10.82 -5.80
C ALA A 117 32.81 -12.07 -5.23
N ALA A 118 32.50 -13.06 -6.08
CA ALA A 118 31.90 -14.32 -5.63
C ALA A 118 32.84 -15.10 -4.71
N VAL A 119 34.13 -15.19 -5.06
CA VAL A 119 35.14 -15.86 -4.22
C VAL A 119 35.29 -15.15 -2.87
N ILE A 120 35.43 -13.81 -2.85
CA ILE A 120 35.53 -13.02 -1.62
C ILE A 120 34.29 -13.26 -0.75
N CYS A 121 33.09 -13.15 -1.33
CA CYS A 121 31.84 -13.36 -0.63
C CYS A 121 31.77 -14.75 0.03
N ILE A 122 32.03 -15.80 -0.75
CA ILE A 122 31.92 -17.18 -0.25
C ILE A 122 32.95 -17.43 0.86
N GLU A 123 34.21 -17.03 0.67
CA GLU A 123 35.26 -17.28 1.66
C GLU A 123 35.00 -16.48 2.95
N GLN A 124 34.64 -15.20 2.86
CA GLN A 124 34.38 -14.39 4.05
C GLN A 124 33.17 -14.90 4.84
N PHE A 125 32.03 -15.17 4.18
CA PHE A 125 30.88 -15.71 4.90
C PHE A 125 31.14 -17.13 5.42
N SER A 126 31.96 -17.93 4.75
CA SER A 126 32.36 -19.23 5.26
C SER A 126 33.19 -19.08 6.54
N ARG A 127 34.20 -18.19 6.54
CA ARG A 127 35.02 -17.89 7.72
C ARG A 127 34.19 -17.34 8.88
N MET A 128 33.26 -16.43 8.61
CA MET A 128 32.33 -15.91 9.62
C MET A 128 31.39 -16.99 10.18
N ASN A 129 31.12 -18.05 9.42
CA ASN A 129 30.42 -19.25 9.88
C ASN A 129 31.34 -20.29 10.56
N GLY A 130 32.65 -20.05 10.64
CA GLY A 130 33.63 -20.99 11.21
C GLY A 130 33.97 -22.16 10.29
N LEU A 131 33.74 -22.03 8.98
CA LEU A 131 33.96 -23.07 7.97
C LEU A 131 34.91 -22.55 6.87
N THR A 132 35.51 -23.47 6.12
CA THR A 132 36.20 -23.14 4.86
C THR A 132 35.21 -23.12 3.70
N GLY A 133 35.51 -22.38 2.63
CA GLY A 133 34.67 -22.31 1.44
C GLY A 133 34.35 -23.69 0.84
N ASN A 134 35.34 -24.59 0.77
CA ASN A 134 35.12 -25.96 0.28
C ASN A 134 34.16 -26.77 1.17
N LYS A 135 34.28 -26.66 2.50
CA LYS A 135 33.35 -27.33 3.42
C LYS A 135 31.93 -26.77 3.26
N MET A 136 31.80 -25.46 3.07
CA MET A 136 30.50 -24.81 2.82
C MET A 136 29.86 -25.31 1.52
N LYS A 137 30.65 -25.45 0.45
CA LYS A 137 30.20 -25.99 -0.84
C LYS A 137 29.69 -27.43 -0.70
N ASN A 138 30.43 -28.28 -0.01
CA ASN A 138 30.03 -29.67 0.20
C ASN A 138 28.70 -29.76 0.96
N ILE A 139 28.53 -28.97 2.03
CA ILE A 139 27.27 -28.92 2.79
C ILE A 139 26.12 -28.46 1.88
N PHE A 140 26.33 -27.42 1.07
CA PHE A 140 25.30 -26.92 0.16
C PHE A 140 24.87 -27.98 -0.86
N GLN A 141 25.83 -28.68 -1.47
CA GLN A 141 25.57 -29.76 -2.43
C GLN A 141 24.82 -30.95 -1.80
N THR A 142 25.01 -31.22 -0.50
CA THR A 142 24.25 -32.26 0.19
C THR A 142 22.81 -31.88 0.54
N LEU A 143 22.53 -30.58 0.70
CA LEU A 143 21.21 -30.09 1.15
C LEU A 143 20.25 -29.81 0.00
N VAL A 144 20.75 -29.68 -1.23
CA VAL A 144 20.02 -29.10 -2.34
C VAL A 144 20.14 -29.99 -3.59
N PRO A 145 19.05 -30.19 -4.37
CA PRO A 145 19.08 -30.93 -5.64
C PRO A 145 20.06 -30.35 -6.66
N GLU A 146 20.52 -31.20 -7.58
CA GLU A 146 21.52 -30.87 -8.60
C GLU A 146 21.15 -29.68 -9.50
N THR A 147 19.87 -29.50 -9.81
CA THR A 147 19.39 -28.37 -10.61
C THR A 147 19.59 -27.00 -9.96
N LEU A 148 19.78 -26.95 -8.64
CA LEU A 148 19.85 -25.71 -7.87
C LEU A 148 21.27 -25.37 -7.40
N TYR A 149 22.17 -26.34 -7.25
CA TYR A 149 23.59 -26.03 -6.95
C TYR A 149 24.45 -25.72 -8.18
N THR A 150 23.91 -25.92 -9.39
CA THR A 150 24.55 -25.57 -10.66
C THR A 150 24.71 -24.06 -10.82
N ASP A 151 23.76 -23.27 -10.31
CA ASP A 151 23.81 -21.82 -10.32
C ASP A 151 24.65 -21.28 -9.15
N ALA A 152 25.78 -20.64 -9.47
CA ALA A 152 26.64 -20.00 -8.48
C ALA A 152 25.92 -18.89 -7.68
N ARG A 153 24.85 -18.28 -8.19
CA ARG A 153 24.03 -17.32 -7.43
C ARG A 153 23.44 -17.95 -6.18
N ASN A 154 22.89 -19.15 -6.32
CA ASN A 154 22.27 -19.87 -5.20
C ASN A 154 23.30 -20.23 -4.13
N PHE A 155 24.54 -20.51 -4.53
CA PHE A 155 25.62 -20.77 -3.57
C PHE A 155 26.07 -19.51 -2.84
N VAL A 156 26.21 -18.38 -3.55
CA VAL A 156 26.49 -17.06 -2.94
C VAL A 156 25.37 -16.67 -1.96
N GLU A 157 24.11 -16.84 -2.35
CA GLU A 157 22.94 -16.64 -1.49
C GLU A 157 23.02 -17.52 -0.25
N TYR A 158 23.29 -18.83 -0.41
CA TYR A 158 23.37 -19.76 0.70
C TYR A 158 24.41 -19.35 1.74
N CYS A 159 25.61 -18.96 1.30
CA CYS A 159 26.69 -18.54 2.20
C CYS A 159 26.30 -17.30 3.01
N CYS A 160 25.75 -16.29 2.33
CA CYS A 160 25.30 -15.04 2.95
C CYS A 160 24.11 -15.30 3.90
N PHE A 161 23.06 -15.98 3.43
CA PHE A 161 21.83 -16.20 4.18
C PHE A 161 22.04 -17.12 5.37
N ARG A 162 22.94 -18.11 5.26
CA ARG A 162 23.29 -18.97 6.40
C ARG A 162 23.92 -18.15 7.53
N PHE A 163 24.82 -17.22 7.21
CA PHE A 163 25.39 -16.32 8.21
C PHE A 163 24.30 -15.43 8.84
N LEU A 164 23.49 -14.78 8.01
CA LEU A 164 22.44 -13.85 8.46
C LEU A 164 21.34 -14.54 9.27
N SER A 165 21.05 -15.81 9.00
CA SER A 165 20.01 -16.58 9.70
C SER A 165 20.31 -16.84 11.19
N ARG A 166 21.57 -16.68 11.62
CA ARG A 166 22.00 -16.94 13.01
C ARG A 166 21.50 -15.88 13.98
N ASP A 167 21.24 -14.66 13.50
CA ASP A 167 20.77 -13.56 14.32
C ASP A 167 19.31 -13.21 13.97
N THR A 168 18.50 -13.00 15.01
CA THR A 168 17.09 -12.60 14.91
C THR A 168 16.84 -11.20 15.43
N SER A 169 17.91 -10.42 15.66
CA SER A 169 17.86 -9.03 16.09
C SER A 169 17.19 -8.13 15.04
N ASP A 170 16.53 -7.07 15.51
CA ASP A 170 15.84 -6.09 14.64
C ASP A 170 16.78 -5.35 13.70
N ILE A 171 18.07 -5.24 14.08
CA ILE A 171 19.16 -4.76 13.24
C ILE A 171 20.33 -5.72 13.43
N HIS A 172 20.91 -6.17 12.33
CA HIS A 172 22.07 -7.06 12.38
C HIS A 172 23.29 -6.33 13.01
N PRO A 173 23.92 -6.87 14.07
CA PRO A 173 24.97 -6.18 14.82
C PRO A 173 26.20 -5.87 13.97
N SER A 174 26.55 -6.74 13.02
CA SER A 174 27.68 -6.54 12.12
C SER A 174 27.51 -5.34 11.17
N LEU A 175 26.31 -4.75 11.05
CA LEU A 175 26.13 -3.53 10.25
C LEU A 175 26.95 -2.34 10.78
N GLN A 176 27.34 -2.35 12.06
CA GLN A 176 28.20 -1.31 12.64
C GLN A 176 29.63 -1.34 12.07
N ASP A 177 30.05 -2.48 11.51
CA ASP A 177 31.38 -2.66 10.96
C ASP A 177 31.41 -2.22 9.47
N PRO A 178 32.20 -1.20 9.09
CA PRO A 178 32.36 -0.79 7.69
C PRO A 178 32.83 -1.92 6.77
N ALA A 179 33.61 -2.88 7.28
CA ALA A 179 34.05 -4.04 6.53
C ALA A 179 32.87 -4.89 6.05
N PHE A 180 31.93 -5.15 6.95
CA PHE A 180 30.71 -5.88 6.67
C PHE A 180 29.81 -5.13 5.69
N GLN A 181 29.69 -3.81 5.82
CA GLN A 181 28.92 -2.98 4.88
C GLN A 181 29.47 -3.11 3.45
N ARG A 182 30.79 -3.08 3.28
CA ARG A 182 31.44 -3.30 1.98
C ARG A 182 31.25 -4.74 1.49
N LEU A 183 31.36 -5.74 2.37
CA LEU A 183 31.12 -7.14 2.03
C LEU A 183 29.71 -7.37 1.49
N ILE A 184 28.68 -6.74 2.09
CA ILE A 184 27.30 -6.82 1.60
C ILE A 184 27.16 -6.21 0.19
N PHE A 185 27.82 -5.09 -0.09
CA PHE A 185 27.85 -4.51 -1.44
C PHE A 185 28.55 -5.45 -2.45
N ILE A 186 29.70 -6.02 -2.08
CA ILE A 186 30.41 -7.02 -2.90
C ILE A 186 29.53 -8.25 -3.16
N THR A 187 28.72 -8.64 -2.17
CA THR A 187 27.77 -9.76 -2.30
C THR A 187 26.68 -9.46 -3.33
N MET A 188 26.17 -8.23 -3.38
CA MET A 188 25.22 -7.82 -4.43
C MET A 188 25.86 -7.90 -5.81
N LEU A 189 27.12 -7.45 -5.96
CA LEU A 189 27.86 -7.57 -7.23
C LEU A 189 28.14 -9.04 -7.61
N ALA A 190 28.50 -9.86 -6.62
CA ALA A 190 28.71 -11.30 -6.79
C ALA A 190 27.43 -12.01 -7.24
N TRP A 191 26.29 -11.64 -6.68
CA TRP A 191 24.99 -12.20 -7.07
C TRP A 191 24.59 -11.77 -8.48
N GLN A 192 24.82 -10.50 -8.83
CA GLN A 192 24.53 -9.98 -10.17
C GLN A 192 25.34 -10.72 -11.25
N ASN A 193 26.67 -10.80 -11.04
CA ASN A 193 27.62 -11.42 -11.96
C ASN A 193 28.52 -12.43 -11.22
N PRO A 194 28.04 -13.66 -10.98
CA PRO A 194 28.78 -14.66 -10.23
C PRO A 194 29.96 -15.24 -11.02
N TYR A 195 29.90 -15.17 -12.36
CA TYR A 195 30.96 -15.60 -13.25
C TYR A 195 31.63 -14.40 -13.91
N THR A 196 32.88 -14.59 -14.33
CA THR A 196 33.68 -13.56 -14.97
C THR A 196 34.35 -14.07 -16.23
N ASN A 197 34.47 -13.17 -17.21
CA ASN A 197 35.22 -13.40 -18.44
C ASN A 197 36.64 -12.79 -18.37
N PHE A 198 36.99 -12.11 -17.27
CA PHE A 198 38.30 -11.50 -17.10
C PHE A 198 39.35 -12.57 -16.80
N LEU A 199 40.41 -12.60 -17.60
CA LEU A 199 41.55 -13.51 -17.43
C LEU A 199 42.52 -13.04 -16.34
N SER A 200 42.55 -11.73 -16.02
CA SER A 200 43.46 -11.15 -15.03
C SER A 200 42.73 -10.63 -13.79
N SER A 201 43.26 -10.98 -12.61
CA SER A 201 42.71 -10.55 -11.30
C SER A 201 42.75 -9.02 -11.14
N ASN A 202 43.78 -8.35 -11.67
CA ASN A 202 43.96 -6.90 -11.53
C ASN A 202 42.92 -6.10 -12.34
N ALA A 203 42.57 -6.53 -13.55
CA ALA A 203 41.52 -5.88 -14.34
C ALA A 203 40.14 -6.04 -13.68
N GLU A 204 39.91 -7.17 -13.03
CA GLU A 204 38.69 -7.42 -12.29
C GLU A 204 38.61 -6.59 -11.00
N LYS A 205 39.73 -6.43 -10.26
CA LYS A 205 39.82 -5.54 -9.09
C LYS A 205 39.43 -4.09 -9.45
N ALA A 206 39.98 -3.55 -10.53
CA ALA A 206 39.63 -2.21 -11.01
C ALA A 206 38.15 -2.11 -11.43
N SER A 207 37.59 -3.19 -12.00
CA SER A 207 36.17 -3.26 -12.35
C SER A 207 35.25 -3.31 -11.14
N LEU A 208 35.65 -3.91 -10.02
CA LEU A 208 34.83 -3.98 -8.80
C LEU A 208 34.55 -2.61 -8.19
N GLN A 209 35.52 -1.69 -8.27
CA GLN A 209 35.40 -0.33 -7.75
C GLN A 209 34.42 0.54 -8.54
N SER A 210 34.32 0.30 -9.85
CA SER A 210 33.53 1.11 -10.79
C SER A 210 32.15 0.52 -11.10
N LYS A 211 31.87 -0.71 -10.66
CA LYS A 211 30.61 -1.39 -10.93
C LYS A 211 29.46 -0.88 -10.07
N LEU A 212 28.31 -0.72 -10.71
CA LEU A 212 27.05 -0.36 -10.07
C LEU A 212 26.21 -1.61 -9.80
N VAL A 213 25.53 -1.61 -8.66
CA VAL A 213 24.57 -2.66 -8.30
C VAL A 213 23.23 -2.37 -8.97
N THR A 214 22.70 -3.37 -9.68
CA THR A 214 21.39 -3.33 -10.34
C THR A 214 20.23 -3.57 -9.38
N GLU A 215 19.01 -3.21 -9.81
CA GLU A 215 17.78 -3.37 -9.00
C GLU A 215 17.59 -4.82 -8.55
N GLU A 216 17.78 -5.81 -9.42
CA GLU A 216 17.53 -7.22 -9.09
C GLU A 216 18.41 -7.74 -7.95
N ALA A 217 19.70 -7.40 -7.99
CA ALA A 217 20.66 -7.84 -6.98
C ALA A 217 20.43 -7.13 -5.63
N PHE A 218 20.12 -5.84 -5.68
CA PHE A 218 19.78 -5.06 -4.49
C PHE A 218 18.51 -5.61 -3.81
N VAL A 219 17.46 -5.85 -4.59
CA VAL A 219 16.17 -6.36 -4.11
C VAL A 219 16.30 -7.73 -3.46
N ARG A 220 17.23 -8.56 -3.94
CA ARG A 220 17.42 -9.90 -3.40
C ARG A 220 18.26 -9.93 -2.11
N ILE A 221 19.37 -9.21 -2.08
CA ILE A 221 20.35 -9.31 -0.97
C ILE A 221 20.10 -8.27 0.12
N ALA A 222 19.72 -7.02 -0.21
CA ALA A 222 19.60 -5.96 0.79
C ALA A 222 18.53 -6.26 1.87
N PRO A 223 17.30 -6.73 1.53
CA PRO A 223 16.30 -7.07 2.54
C PRO A 223 16.65 -8.28 3.40
N ALA A 224 17.60 -9.12 2.95
CA ALA A 224 18.06 -10.27 3.73
C ALA A 224 18.75 -9.82 5.02
N VAL A 225 19.40 -8.65 5.01
CA VAL A 225 20.04 -8.07 6.18
C VAL A 225 18.99 -7.36 7.03
N SER A 226 18.77 -7.86 8.25
CA SER A 226 17.79 -7.30 9.18
C SER A 226 18.04 -5.81 9.46
N GLY A 227 17.00 -4.98 9.28
CA GLY A 227 17.00 -3.53 9.51
C GLY A 227 17.30 -2.66 8.29
N VAL A 228 18.04 -3.18 7.29
CA VAL A 228 18.50 -2.38 6.13
C VAL A 228 17.35 -1.90 5.26
N VAL A 229 16.41 -2.79 4.92
CA VAL A 229 15.27 -2.46 4.05
C VAL A 229 14.19 -3.54 4.14
N ASP A 230 12.92 -3.16 3.95
CA ASP A 230 11.82 -4.12 3.90
C ASP A 230 11.57 -4.62 2.48
N ARG A 231 11.11 -5.87 2.37
CA ARG A 231 10.78 -6.52 1.11
C ARG A 231 9.72 -5.73 0.29
N PRO A 232 8.69 -5.10 0.89
CA PRO A 232 7.70 -4.34 0.11
C PRO A 232 8.23 -3.00 -0.43
N THR A 233 9.13 -2.34 0.30
CA THR A 233 9.59 -0.97 0.00
C THR A 233 10.95 -0.91 -0.69
N VAL A 234 11.64 -2.05 -0.84
CA VAL A 234 13.00 -2.14 -1.39
C VAL A 234 13.17 -1.52 -2.77
N HIS A 235 12.20 -1.66 -3.65
CA HIS A 235 12.25 -1.08 -4.99
C HIS A 235 12.21 0.47 -4.95
N HIS A 236 11.43 1.03 -4.03
CA HIS A 236 11.37 2.48 -3.83
C HIS A 236 12.66 3.01 -3.21
N LEU A 237 13.25 2.26 -2.26
CA LEU A 237 14.56 2.61 -1.70
C LEU A 237 15.65 2.57 -2.78
N PHE A 238 15.65 1.54 -3.62
CA PHE A 238 16.59 1.44 -4.74
C PHE A 238 16.49 2.67 -5.64
N LYS A 239 15.27 3.03 -6.09
CA LYS A 239 15.02 4.21 -6.93
C LYS A 239 15.50 5.51 -6.26
N ALA A 240 15.25 5.67 -4.96
CA ALA A 240 15.71 6.83 -4.21
C ALA A 240 17.25 6.92 -4.11
N LEU A 241 17.93 5.77 -3.99
CA LEU A 241 19.39 5.71 -3.88
C LEU A 241 20.09 5.85 -5.23
N SER A 242 19.54 5.25 -6.30
CA SER A 242 20.09 5.33 -7.65
C SER A 242 19.88 6.71 -8.29
N GLY A 243 18.78 7.40 -7.95
CA GLY A 243 18.40 8.65 -8.61
C GLY A 243 18.21 8.40 -10.12
N ASP A 244 18.89 9.19 -10.94
CA ASP A 244 18.88 9.05 -12.41
C ASP A 244 19.86 7.98 -12.94
N GLN A 245 20.68 7.37 -12.07
CA GLN A 245 21.65 6.35 -12.47
C GLN A 245 20.97 4.97 -12.60
N GLU A 246 21.49 4.13 -13.49
CA GLU A 246 20.99 2.75 -13.70
C GLU A 246 21.33 1.79 -12.53
N GLY A 247 22.10 2.23 -11.52
CA GLY A 247 22.47 1.42 -10.37
C GLY A 247 23.05 2.20 -9.20
N ILE A 248 23.33 1.49 -8.11
CA ILE A 248 23.86 2.07 -6.87
C ILE A 248 25.38 1.91 -6.80
N SER A 249 26.10 3.00 -6.53
CA SER A 249 27.54 2.99 -6.29
C SER A 249 27.88 2.59 -4.84
N MET A 250 29.10 2.10 -4.61
CA MET A 250 29.56 1.74 -3.26
C MET A 250 29.52 2.94 -2.31
N SER A 251 29.89 4.14 -2.76
CA SER A 251 29.86 5.35 -1.94
C SER A 251 28.45 5.73 -1.53
N ALA A 252 27.47 5.64 -2.43
CA ALA A 252 26.06 5.88 -2.12
C ALA A 252 25.51 4.89 -1.10
N TRP A 253 25.89 3.61 -1.23
CA TRP A 253 25.53 2.56 -0.26
C TRP A 253 26.11 2.82 1.13
N LEU A 254 27.41 3.11 1.23
CA LEU A 254 28.07 3.37 2.52
C LEU A 254 27.54 4.65 3.18
N ALA A 255 27.31 5.71 2.40
CA ALA A 255 26.70 6.94 2.91
C ALA A 255 25.30 6.68 3.47
N TYR A 256 24.50 5.88 2.77
CA TYR A 256 23.17 5.47 3.23
C TYR A 256 23.20 4.73 4.56
N ILE A 257 24.01 3.67 4.68
CA ILE A 257 24.07 2.87 5.90
C ILE A 257 24.60 3.70 7.08
N ASN A 258 25.59 4.56 6.86
CA ASN A 258 26.15 5.42 7.91
C ASN A 258 25.12 6.42 8.44
N GLU A 259 24.39 7.11 7.57
CA GLU A 259 23.31 8.02 7.99
C GLU A 259 22.15 7.26 8.65
N TYR A 260 21.77 6.08 8.13
CA TYR A 260 20.77 5.23 8.76
C TYR A 260 21.16 4.83 10.20
N LEU A 261 22.39 4.37 10.41
CA LEU A 261 22.88 4.00 11.75
C LEU A 261 23.04 5.20 12.68
N LYS A 262 23.29 6.39 12.13
CA LYS A 262 23.37 7.64 12.90
C LYS A 262 21.99 8.05 13.41
N VAL A 263 20.98 8.14 12.54
CA VAL A 263 19.58 8.42 12.92
C VAL A 263 19.09 7.42 13.97
N ARG A 264 19.40 6.13 13.78
CA ARG A 264 18.98 5.07 14.71
C ARG A 264 19.67 5.17 16.09
N ARG A 265 20.87 5.76 16.16
CA ARG A 265 21.54 6.06 17.45
C ARG A 265 20.93 7.29 18.11
N GLU A 266 20.66 8.33 17.35
CA GLU A 266 20.02 9.56 17.84
C GLU A 266 18.65 9.26 18.46
N ASN A 267 17.83 8.43 17.80
CA ASN A 267 16.53 8.00 18.35
C ASN A 267 16.62 7.19 19.65
N ARG A 268 17.80 6.62 19.98
CA ARG A 268 18.03 5.90 21.25
C ARG A 268 18.54 6.80 22.38
N SER A 269 19.08 7.98 22.07
CA SER A 269 19.79 8.83 23.05
C SER A 269 18.96 9.97 23.65
N TYR A 270 17.79 10.29 23.10
CA TYR A 270 16.95 11.37 23.62
C TYR A 270 15.98 10.88 24.70
N GLN A 271 16.13 11.39 25.92
CA GLN A 271 15.14 11.36 26.99
C GLN A 271 14.65 12.80 27.20
N ILE A 272 13.33 13.03 27.21
CA ILE A 272 12.77 14.37 27.46
C ILE A 272 12.68 14.59 28.98
N PRO A 273 13.37 15.58 29.57
CA PRO A 273 13.40 15.78 31.01
C PRO A 273 12.06 16.18 31.65
N GLU A 274 11.11 16.67 30.84
CA GLU A 274 9.89 17.34 31.32
C GLU A 274 8.63 16.43 31.40
N PHE A 275 8.73 15.15 31.03
CA PHE A 275 7.61 14.20 31.13
C PHE A 275 8.06 12.83 31.69
N PRO A 276 7.75 12.53 32.97
CA PRO A 276 8.05 11.22 33.58
C PRO A 276 7.13 10.08 33.11
N GLN A 277 6.06 10.35 32.35
CA GLN A 277 5.18 9.30 31.76
C GLN A 277 5.73 8.68 30.46
N ILE A 278 6.90 9.11 29.99
CA ILE A 278 7.53 8.65 28.74
C ILE A 278 8.29 7.31 28.90
N ASP A 279 8.43 6.77 30.11
CA ASP A 279 9.22 5.55 30.35
C ASP A 279 8.77 4.31 29.53
N ASP A 280 7.52 4.30 29.02
CA ASP A 280 6.94 3.25 28.17
C ASP A 280 6.81 3.61 26.67
N GLU A 281 7.27 4.78 26.22
CA GLU A 281 7.14 5.27 24.83
C GLU A 281 8.51 5.57 24.20
N LYS A 282 8.69 5.19 22.93
CA LYS A 282 9.95 5.43 22.19
C LYS A 282 9.84 6.64 21.29
N ILE A 283 10.78 7.56 21.41
CA ILE A 283 10.86 8.75 20.55
C ILE A 283 11.35 8.35 19.15
N LEU A 284 10.62 8.77 18.12
CA LEU A 284 10.89 8.41 16.73
C LEU A 284 11.38 9.59 15.88
N CYS A 285 10.84 10.78 16.13
CA CYS A 285 11.23 11.98 15.40
C CYS A 285 10.97 13.25 16.21
N ILE A 286 11.86 14.23 16.08
CA ILE A 286 11.69 15.57 16.63
C ILE A 286 11.57 16.54 15.47
N GLY A 287 10.45 17.26 15.41
CA GLY A 287 10.07 18.13 14.30
C GLY A 287 10.50 19.57 14.43
N ALA A 288 11.31 19.94 15.42
CA ALA A 288 11.81 21.31 15.56
C ALA A 288 13.31 21.39 15.36
N ASN A 289 13.72 22.34 14.50
CA ASN A 289 15.05 22.93 14.52
C ASN A 289 14.88 24.37 15.00
N ASN A 290 15.84 24.92 15.75
CA ASN A 290 15.76 26.27 16.36
C ASN A 290 15.43 27.40 15.36
N LYS A 291 15.56 27.14 14.05
CA LYS A 291 15.32 28.08 12.95
C LYS A 291 13.93 27.96 12.29
N GLN A 292 13.20 26.86 12.49
CA GLN A 292 11.91 26.59 11.81
C GLN A 292 10.95 25.79 12.73
N PRO A 293 10.13 26.48 13.55
CA PRO A 293 9.13 25.84 14.41
C PRO A 293 7.95 25.28 13.59
N VAL A 294 7.24 24.30 14.16
CA VAL A 294 5.98 23.80 13.58
C VAL A 294 4.84 24.65 14.12
N LEU A 295 3.92 25.07 13.26
CA LEU A 295 2.76 25.87 13.67
C LEU A 295 1.55 24.96 13.87
N LYS A 296 0.94 25.01 15.05
CA LYS A 296 -0.36 24.37 15.30
C LYS A 296 -1.48 25.38 15.08
N TRP A 297 -2.43 25.05 14.23
CA TRP A 297 -3.62 25.85 13.99
C TRP A 297 -4.75 25.47 14.94
N GLU A 298 -5.31 26.47 15.61
CA GLU A 298 -6.46 26.34 16.51
C GLU A 298 -7.29 27.62 16.43
N ASN A 299 -8.59 27.53 16.11
CA ASN A 299 -9.51 28.68 15.97
C ASN A 299 -8.96 29.82 15.09
N ASN A 300 -8.40 29.49 13.91
CA ASN A 300 -7.75 30.43 12.99
C ASN A 300 -6.49 31.14 13.54
N MET A 301 -5.96 30.70 14.67
CA MET A 301 -4.69 31.18 15.24
C MET A 301 -3.60 30.11 15.09
N ALA A 302 -2.40 30.54 14.70
CA ALA A 302 -1.23 29.66 14.57
C ALA A 302 -0.29 29.81 15.78
N TRP A 303 -0.08 28.71 16.49
CA TRP A 303 0.79 28.63 17.66
C TRP A 303 2.12 27.97 17.28
N PRO A 304 3.28 28.64 17.40
CA PRO A 304 4.57 28.03 17.13
C PRO A 304 4.97 27.08 18.27
N GLY A 305 5.50 25.91 17.92
CA GLY A 305 5.88 24.90 18.90
C GLY A 305 6.87 23.87 18.39
N LYS A 306 7.30 23.03 19.32
CA LYS A 306 8.10 21.83 19.08
C LYS A 306 7.18 20.61 18.98
N LEU A 307 7.30 19.88 17.88
CA LEU A 307 6.58 18.63 17.64
C LEU A 307 7.49 17.44 17.96
N THR A 308 6.99 16.47 18.71
CA THR A 308 7.68 15.20 18.98
C THR A 308 6.75 14.04 18.64
N LEU A 309 7.23 13.10 17.82
CA LEU A 309 6.52 11.88 17.46
C LEU A 309 7.10 10.70 18.23
N THR A 310 6.23 9.92 18.85
CA THR A 310 6.55 8.65 19.50
C THR A 310 5.89 7.48 18.78
N ASP A 311 6.15 6.27 19.24
CA ASP A 311 5.50 5.06 18.73
C ASP A 311 4.02 4.92 19.10
N LYS A 312 3.49 5.75 20.00
CA LYS A 312 2.07 5.73 20.41
C LYS A 312 1.33 7.06 20.23
N ALA A 313 2.02 8.19 20.37
CA ALA A 313 1.38 9.51 20.44
C ALA A 313 2.23 10.63 19.80
N ILE A 314 1.58 11.77 19.53
CA ILE A 314 2.22 13.03 19.13
C ILE A 314 2.14 14.02 20.28
N TYR A 315 3.26 14.66 20.55
CA TYR A 315 3.39 15.71 21.55
C TYR A 315 3.69 17.05 20.87
N PHE A 316 2.97 18.09 21.28
CA PHE A 316 3.19 19.47 20.84
C PHE A 316 3.48 20.37 22.05
N GLU A 317 4.64 21.00 22.06
CA GLU A 317 5.07 21.96 23.09
C GLU A 317 5.05 23.38 22.50
N ALA A 318 4.11 24.22 22.94
CA ALA A 318 4.02 25.61 22.46
C ALA A 318 5.16 26.46 23.02
N VAL A 319 5.76 27.31 22.16
CA VAL A 319 6.77 28.31 22.56
C VAL A 319 6.02 29.55 23.10
N GLY A 320 5.96 29.71 24.42
CA GLY A 320 5.28 30.82 25.09
C GLY A 320 6.24 31.90 25.62
N LEU A 321 5.85 33.18 25.52
CA LEU A 321 6.53 34.32 26.15
C LEU A 321 6.25 34.43 27.67
N LEU A 322 5.22 33.75 28.20
CA LEU A 322 4.75 33.89 29.58
C LEU A 322 4.47 32.52 30.23
N GLY A 323 5.52 31.87 30.75
CA GLY A 323 5.51 30.94 31.90
C GLY A 323 4.76 29.60 31.84
N ASN A 324 3.67 29.44 31.09
CA ASN A 324 2.90 28.19 31.07
C ASN A 324 3.14 27.41 29.78
N LYS A 325 4.11 26.48 29.82
CA LYS A 325 4.31 25.47 28.78
C LYS A 325 3.07 24.55 28.69
N ARG A 326 2.11 24.86 27.81
CA ARG A 326 1.00 23.94 27.49
C ARG A 326 1.51 22.88 26.53
N ALA A 327 2.00 21.77 27.06
CA ALA A 327 2.24 20.59 26.25
C ALA A 327 0.91 19.84 26.02
N MET A 328 0.67 19.48 24.76
CA MET A 328 -0.53 18.78 24.33
C MET A 328 -0.13 17.39 23.81
N ARG A 329 -0.90 16.36 24.15
CA ARG A 329 -0.72 14.98 23.68
C ARG A 329 -1.92 14.58 22.81
N LEU A 330 -1.65 14.02 21.65
CA LEU A 330 -2.63 13.34 20.80
C LEU A 330 -2.25 11.87 20.69
N ASP A 331 -3.14 10.98 21.11
CA ASP A 331 -2.91 9.54 21.03
C ASP A 331 -3.15 9.05 19.58
N LEU A 332 -2.19 8.31 19.03
CA LEU A 332 -2.26 7.75 17.66
C LEU A 332 -2.73 6.29 17.65
N THR A 333 -3.01 5.71 18.82
CA THR A 333 -3.47 4.30 18.93
C THR A 333 -4.98 4.14 18.68
N TYR A 334 -5.74 5.24 18.63
CA TYR A 334 -7.18 5.21 18.39
C TYR A 334 -7.52 4.72 16.97
N ASP A 335 -8.53 3.85 16.90
CA ASP A 335 -9.05 3.37 15.62
C ASP A 335 -9.85 4.46 14.90
N GLY A 336 -9.78 4.47 13.58
CA GLY A 336 -10.48 5.45 12.73
C GLY A 336 -9.81 6.83 12.61
N LEU A 337 -8.55 6.99 13.06
CA LEU A 337 -7.75 8.18 12.77
C LEU A 337 -7.38 8.26 11.28
N LYS A 338 -7.50 9.45 10.70
CA LYS A 338 -7.10 9.76 9.33
C LYS A 338 -6.15 10.94 9.29
N VAL A 339 -5.11 10.80 8.48
CA VAL A 339 -4.12 11.83 8.21
C VAL A 339 -4.25 12.26 6.77
N GLU A 340 -4.44 13.56 6.55
CA GLU A 340 -4.58 14.11 5.21
C GLU A 340 -3.68 15.34 5.05
N LYS A 341 -3.27 15.59 3.80
CA LYS A 341 -2.58 16.83 3.45
C LYS A 341 -3.62 17.94 3.43
N ALA A 342 -3.42 18.95 4.27
CA ALA A 342 -4.37 20.03 4.46
C ALA A 342 -3.83 21.35 3.90
N LYS A 343 -4.78 22.21 3.52
CA LYS A 343 -4.50 23.60 3.15
C LYS A 343 -4.88 24.49 4.31
N VAL A 344 -3.98 25.39 4.70
CA VAL A 344 -4.20 26.31 5.81
C VAL A 344 -3.92 27.75 5.37
N GLY A 345 -4.39 28.69 6.15
CA GLY A 345 -4.16 30.10 5.90
C GLY A 345 -4.91 30.98 6.89
N PRO A 346 -4.50 32.25 7.00
CA PRO A 346 -5.13 33.19 7.92
C PRO A 346 -6.62 33.33 7.62
N LEU A 347 -7.43 33.51 8.67
CA LEU A 347 -8.89 33.69 8.60
C LEU A 347 -9.65 32.51 7.94
N GLY A 348 -9.08 31.30 7.93
CA GLY A 348 -9.71 30.12 7.33
C GLY A 348 -9.56 30.03 5.81
N SER A 349 -8.69 30.84 5.20
CA SER A 349 -8.38 30.75 3.78
C SER A 349 -7.50 29.52 3.48
N SER A 350 -7.83 28.74 2.45
CA SER A 350 -7.07 27.54 2.04
C SER A 350 -5.90 27.89 1.10
N LEU A 351 -5.01 28.80 1.53
CA LEU A 351 -3.97 29.39 0.65
C LEU A 351 -2.67 28.60 0.60
N PHE A 352 -2.26 28.00 1.72
CA PHE A 352 -0.97 27.32 1.83
C PHE A 352 -1.14 25.81 1.89
N ASP A 353 -0.53 25.13 0.92
CA ASP A 353 -0.41 23.67 0.90
C ASP A 353 0.77 23.24 1.80
N SER A 354 0.77 23.64 3.07
CA SER A 354 1.89 23.45 4.00
C SER A 354 1.53 22.61 5.23
N ALA A 355 0.29 22.15 5.36
CA ALA A 355 -0.19 21.52 6.59
C ALA A 355 -0.55 20.03 6.45
N VAL A 356 -0.55 19.37 7.61
CA VAL A 356 -1.05 18.01 7.83
C VAL A 356 -2.19 18.11 8.83
N SER A 357 -3.36 17.59 8.47
CA SER A 357 -4.50 17.45 9.39
C SER A 357 -4.58 16.02 9.91
N ILE A 358 -4.81 15.90 11.23
CA ILE A 358 -5.13 14.63 11.89
C ILE A 358 -6.55 14.76 12.39
N SER A 359 -7.42 13.87 11.91
CA SER A 359 -8.83 13.84 12.25
C SER A 359 -9.23 12.47 12.79
N SER A 360 -10.17 12.45 13.72
CA SER A 360 -10.84 11.24 14.20
C SER A 360 -12.28 11.24 13.71
N SER A 361 -12.83 10.07 13.42
CA SER A 361 -14.25 9.92 13.07
C SER A 361 -15.21 10.20 14.24
N SER A 362 -14.71 10.11 15.48
CA SER A 362 -15.53 10.14 16.69
C SER A 362 -15.44 11.45 17.48
N GLU A 363 -14.35 12.23 17.33
CA GLU A 363 -14.16 13.51 18.03
C GLU A 363 -13.89 14.67 17.07
N PRO A 364 -14.47 15.86 17.31
CA PRO A 364 -14.31 17.04 16.46
C PRO A 364 -12.98 17.79 16.66
N ASN A 365 -12.11 17.37 17.60
CA ASN A 365 -10.83 18.03 17.88
C ASN A 365 -9.75 17.58 16.89
N TRP A 366 -9.76 18.15 15.69
CA TRP A 366 -8.72 17.93 14.69
C TRP A 366 -7.47 18.77 15.01
N TRP A 367 -6.27 18.18 14.80
CA TRP A 367 -5.02 18.94 14.84
C TRP A 367 -4.61 19.27 13.41
N ALA A 368 -4.45 20.55 13.11
CA ALA A 368 -3.78 21.00 11.89
C ALA A 368 -2.38 21.52 12.23
N LEU A 369 -1.37 20.86 11.67
CA LEU A 369 0.04 21.15 11.89
C LEU A 369 0.64 21.65 10.58
N GLU A 370 1.06 22.90 10.56
CA GLU A 370 1.73 23.52 9.42
C GLU A 370 3.25 23.44 9.55
N PHE A 371 3.87 23.02 8.45
CA PHE A 371 5.31 22.90 8.28
C PHE A 371 5.76 23.97 7.29
N ILE A 372 6.48 24.97 7.78
CA ILE A 372 6.95 26.08 6.95
C ILE A 372 8.19 25.64 6.17
N ASP A 373 8.00 25.35 4.88
CA ASP A 373 9.06 24.90 3.97
C ASP A 373 9.63 26.06 3.14
N LEU A 374 10.39 26.96 3.79
CA LEU A 374 11.07 28.08 3.11
C LEU A 374 12.18 27.63 2.15
N GLY A 375 12.57 26.35 2.17
CA GLY A 375 13.71 25.79 1.43
C GLY A 375 13.37 24.75 0.36
N GLY A 376 12.09 24.52 0.05
CA GLY A 376 11.68 23.47 -0.90
C GLY A 376 11.95 22.03 -0.43
N GLU A 377 12.22 21.84 0.87
CA GLU A 377 12.34 20.52 1.49
C GLU A 377 10.91 19.96 1.67
N MET A 378 10.65 18.70 1.30
CA MET A 378 9.32 18.06 1.41
C MET A 378 8.92 17.75 2.88
N ARG A 379 9.12 18.66 3.82
CA ARG A 379 8.98 18.39 5.26
C ARG A 379 7.55 18.01 5.61
N ARG A 380 6.55 18.73 5.09
CA ARG A 380 5.13 18.37 5.26
C ARG A 380 4.87 16.93 4.84
N ASP A 381 5.37 16.53 3.67
CA ASP A 381 5.10 15.20 3.11
C ASP A 381 5.83 14.08 3.87
N ILE A 382 7.04 14.36 4.37
CA ILE A 382 7.77 13.44 5.26
C ILE A 382 7.01 13.27 6.58
N TRP A 383 6.60 14.36 7.22
CA TRP A 383 5.83 14.29 8.47
C TRP A 383 4.49 13.59 8.29
N ASN A 384 3.81 13.83 7.18
CA ASN A 384 2.61 13.09 6.81
C ASN A 384 2.86 11.58 6.72
N ALA A 385 3.95 11.17 6.06
CA ALA A 385 4.31 9.75 5.95
C ALA A 385 4.69 9.13 7.30
N LEU A 386 5.44 9.84 8.15
CA LEU A 386 5.82 9.38 9.49
C LEU A 386 4.61 9.17 10.40
N ILE A 387 3.68 10.13 10.43
CA ILE A 387 2.46 10.03 11.25
C ILE A 387 1.53 8.94 10.71
N SER A 388 1.36 8.89 9.38
CA SER A 388 0.56 7.85 8.72
C SER A 388 1.08 6.45 9.00
N GLU A 389 2.40 6.26 9.11
CA GLU A 389 2.99 4.95 9.43
C GLU A 389 2.64 4.47 10.84
N VAL A 390 2.71 5.36 11.84
CA VAL A 390 2.41 4.99 13.23
C VAL A 390 0.94 4.58 13.35
N ILE A 391 0.04 5.33 12.72
CA ILE A 391 -1.39 4.99 12.68
C ILE A 391 -1.60 3.67 11.92
N ALA A 392 -0.95 3.50 10.76
CA ALA A 392 -1.07 2.29 9.97
C ALA A 392 -0.52 1.04 10.67
N LEU A 393 0.54 1.18 11.47
CA LEU A 393 1.10 0.14 12.32
C LEU A 393 0.10 -0.32 13.37
N HIS A 394 -0.50 0.62 14.13
CA HIS A 394 -1.47 0.27 15.18
C HIS A 394 -2.73 -0.38 14.59
N LYS A 395 -3.21 0.14 13.45
CA LYS A 395 -4.28 -0.49 12.69
C LYS A 395 -3.91 -1.92 12.25
N PHE A 396 -2.70 -2.12 11.74
CA PHE A 396 -2.22 -3.45 11.35
C PHE A 396 -2.17 -4.43 12.55
N ILE A 397 -1.63 -3.99 13.69
CA ILE A 397 -1.57 -4.81 14.91
C ILE A 397 -2.98 -5.16 15.38
N HIS A 398 -3.93 -4.23 15.32
CA HIS A 398 -5.32 -4.46 15.71
C HIS A 398 -6.04 -5.46 14.78
N GLU A 399 -5.88 -5.30 13.46
CA GLU A 399 -6.59 -6.11 12.46
C GLU A 399 -6.01 -7.52 12.25
N HIS A 400 -4.67 -7.66 12.36
CA HIS A 400 -3.95 -8.88 11.98
C HIS A 400 -3.19 -9.53 13.15
N GLY A 401 -3.06 -8.83 14.28
CA GLY A 401 -2.37 -9.32 15.46
C GLY A 401 -3.31 -10.10 16.41
N PRO A 402 -2.74 -11.01 17.23
CA PRO A 402 -3.44 -11.60 18.37
C PRO A 402 -3.76 -10.55 19.44
N GLU A 403 -4.79 -10.80 20.25
CA GLU A 403 -5.06 -9.97 21.42
C GLU A 403 -3.97 -10.15 22.48
N ASP A 404 -3.65 -9.10 23.23
CA ASP A 404 -2.59 -9.15 24.24
C ASP A 404 -2.92 -10.16 25.38
N SER A 405 -4.20 -10.54 25.54
CA SER A 405 -4.71 -11.54 26.50
C SER A 405 -4.81 -12.98 25.95
N ASP A 406 -4.49 -13.22 24.67
CA ASP A 406 -4.64 -14.54 24.06
C ASP A 406 -3.60 -15.56 24.59
N GLU A 407 -4.07 -16.68 25.15
CA GLU A 407 -3.19 -17.78 25.62
C GLU A 407 -2.38 -18.45 24.48
N SER A 408 -2.83 -18.35 23.22
CA SER A 408 -2.12 -18.95 22.08
C SER A 408 -0.74 -18.34 21.83
N LEU A 409 -0.49 -17.12 22.33
CA LEU A 409 0.84 -16.48 22.32
C LEU A 409 1.90 -17.29 23.09
N PHE A 410 1.50 -18.13 24.04
CA PHE A 410 2.39 -18.99 24.82
C PHE A 410 2.79 -20.26 24.06
N ASN A 411 1.99 -20.67 23.09
CA ASN A 411 2.16 -21.94 22.37
C ASN A 411 3.05 -21.81 21.13
N VAL A 412 3.27 -20.60 20.63
CA VAL A 412 4.02 -20.32 19.39
C VAL A 412 5.33 -19.59 19.72
N TYR A 413 6.46 -20.14 19.28
CA TYR A 413 7.78 -19.59 19.57
C TYR A 413 7.96 -18.23 18.89
N GLY A 414 8.27 -17.22 19.69
CA GLY A 414 8.50 -15.86 19.21
C GLY A 414 7.23 -15.03 18.95
N ALA A 415 6.03 -15.61 19.09
CA ALA A 415 4.77 -14.89 18.90
C ALA A 415 4.60 -13.71 19.88
N ARG A 416 5.03 -13.87 21.14
CA ARG A 416 5.04 -12.77 22.14
C ARG A 416 5.84 -11.55 21.71
N LYS A 417 6.91 -11.77 20.93
CA LYS A 417 7.75 -10.68 20.39
C LYS A 417 7.20 -10.13 19.07
N GLY A 418 6.08 -10.66 18.55
CA GLY A 418 5.52 -10.27 17.26
C GLY A 418 5.13 -8.79 17.20
N LYS A 419 4.45 -8.28 18.24
CA LYS A 419 4.10 -6.85 18.37
C LYS A 419 5.36 -5.98 18.36
N GLN A 420 6.36 -6.35 19.15
CA GLN A 420 7.65 -5.64 19.21
C GLN A 420 8.39 -5.66 17.87
N ARG A 421 8.37 -6.77 17.12
CA ARG A 421 8.97 -6.88 15.78
C ARG A 421 8.25 -6.01 14.76
N ALA A 422 6.92 -5.97 14.78
CA ALA A 422 6.14 -5.11 13.90
C ALA A 422 6.46 -3.62 14.19
N THR A 423 6.47 -3.22 15.47
CA THR A 423 6.88 -1.88 15.87
C THR A 423 8.32 -1.57 15.46
N ALA A 424 9.27 -2.49 15.68
CA ALA A 424 10.66 -2.29 15.25
C ALA A 424 10.79 -2.14 13.73
N SER A 425 10.00 -2.88 12.95
CA SER A 425 9.94 -2.77 11.48
C SER A 425 9.52 -1.37 11.04
N ALA A 426 8.43 -0.84 11.63
CA ALA A 426 7.96 0.52 11.37
C ALA A 426 9.01 1.58 11.76
N ILE A 427 9.60 1.45 12.95
CA ILE A 427 10.67 2.36 13.43
C ILE A 427 11.85 2.35 12.46
N ASN A 428 12.25 1.17 11.99
CA ASN A 428 13.31 1.06 10.98
C ASN A 428 12.88 1.73 9.67
N GLY A 429 11.62 1.61 9.24
CA GLY A 429 11.06 2.30 8.07
C GLY A 429 11.17 3.81 8.16
N MET A 430 10.77 4.35 9.30
CA MET A 430 10.84 5.78 9.60
C MET A 430 12.29 6.29 9.65
N ALA A 431 13.20 5.54 10.28
CA ALA A 431 14.62 5.91 10.34
C ALA A 431 15.28 5.91 8.94
N ARG A 432 14.85 5.04 8.03
CA ARG A 432 15.32 5.03 6.63
C ARG A 432 14.86 6.27 5.86
N LEU A 433 13.59 6.67 6.05
CA LEU A 433 13.07 7.89 5.44
C LEU A 433 13.83 9.13 5.94
N GLN A 434 14.08 9.20 7.25
CA GLN A 434 14.89 10.27 7.86
C GLN A 434 16.33 10.27 7.34
N ALA A 435 16.96 9.10 7.18
CA ALA A 435 18.32 9.02 6.64
C ALA A 435 18.39 9.56 5.20
N LEU A 436 17.40 9.25 4.36
CA LEU A 436 17.31 9.78 2.99
C LEU A 436 17.07 11.28 2.94
N GLN A 437 16.32 11.82 3.90
CA GLN A 437 16.14 13.27 4.07
C GLN A 437 17.48 13.96 4.33
N HIS A 438 18.32 13.42 5.23
CA HIS A 438 19.65 13.97 5.51
C HIS A 438 20.59 13.89 4.29
N LEU A 439 20.46 12.84 3.49
CA LEU A 439 21.21 12.67 2.24
C LEU A 439 20.69 13.53 1.08
N ARG A 440 19.59 14.27 1.28
CA ARG A 440 18.89 15.07 0.25
C ARG A 440 18.54 14.25 -1.00
N LYS A 441 18.31 12.95 -0.82
CA LYS A 441 17.80 12.04 -1.86
C LYS A 441 16.30 11.88 -1.66
N PHE A 442 15.55 12.79 -2.25
CA PHE A 442 14.10 12.84 -2.04
C PHE A 442 13.39 11.79 -2.91
N PRO A 443 12.49 10.97 -2.33
CA PRO A 443 11.60 10.13 -3.11
C PRO A 443 10.51 10.96 -3.78
N ASP A 444 9.93 10.46 -4.89
CA ASP A 444 8.77 11.07 -5.53
C ASP A 444 7.57 11.21 -4.58
N ASP A 445 7.41 10.24 -3.66
CA ASP A 445 6.41 10.24 -2.59
C ASP A 445 6.99 9.56 -1.34
N PRO A 446 7.18 10.28 -0.22
CA PRO A 446 7.69 9.73 1.02
C PRO A 446 6.91 8.52 1.56
N ILE A 447 5.61 8.42 1.27
CA ILE A 447 4.76 7.31 1.75
C ILE A 447 5.24 5.97 1.19
N LYS A 448 5.79 5.93 -0.03
CA LYS A 448 6.21 4.68 -0.69
C LYS A 448 7.40 3.98 -0.03
N LEU A 449 8.16 4.68 0.81
CA LEU A 449 9.30 4.12 1.54
C LEU A 449 8.91 3.48 2.87
N VAL A 450 7.68 3.69 3.29
CA VAL A 450 7.20 3.42 4.63
C VAL A 450 6.16 2.28 4.55
N GLN A 451 6.37 1.21 5.33
CA GLN A 451 5.87 -0.12 4.98
C GLN A 451 4.35 -0.26 5.12
N PHE A 452 3.78 0.12 6.26
CA PHE A 452 2.37 -0.13 6.54
C PHE A 452 1.47 0.86 5.81
N SER A 453 1.82 2.14 5.81
CA SER A 453 1.11 3.20 5.10
C SER A 453 1.10 3.00 3.58
N TYR A 454 2.22 2.57 2.98
CA TYR A 454 2.26 2.21 1.56
C TYR A 454 1.30 1.04 1.25
N LEU A 455 1.34 -0.01 2.07
CA LEU A 455 0.56 -1.23 1.82
C LEU A 455 -0.95 -1.03 1.98
N GLN A 456 -1.41 -0.05 2.76
CA GLN A 456 -2.84 0.27 2.85
C GLN A 456 -3.41 0.80 1.53
N ASN A 457 -2.60 1.53 0.77
CA ASN A 457 -3.03 2.13 -0.50
C ASN A 457 -2.60 1.31 -1.73
N ALA A 458 -1.71 0.32 -1.55
CA ALA A 458 -1.23 -0.52 -2.64
C ALA A 458 -2.25 -1.61 -3.03
N PRO A 459 -2.43 -1.89 -4.34
CA PRO A 459 -3.26 -3.00 -4.79
C PRO A 459 -2.64 -4.32 -4.34
N HIS A 460 -3.46 -5.22 -3.79
CA HIS A 460 -3.02 -6.47 -3.16
C HIS A 460 -2.08 -6.26 -1.97
N GLY A 461 -2.05 -5.05 -1.38
CA GLY A 461 -1.27 -4.76 -0.18
C GLY A 461 -1.77 -5.52 1.05
N ASP A 462 -3.06 -5.87 1.08
CA ASP A 462 -3.68 -6.76 2.06
C ASP A 462 -3.01 -8.14 2.11
N ILE A 463 -2.72 -8.76 0.97
CA ILE A 463 -1.99 -10.04 0.91
C ILE A 463 -0.58 -9.89 1.50
N VAL A 464 0.09 -8.77 1.22
CA VAL A 464 1.42 -8.51 1.78
C VAL A 464 1.33 -8.36 3.30
N LEU A 465 0.36 -7.60 3.83
CA LEU A 465 0.11 -7.45 5.27
C LEU A 465 -0.18 -8.81 5.93
N GLN A 466 -0.96 -9.68 5.29
CA GLN A 466 -1.20 -11.04 5.75
C GLN A 466 0.09 -11.85 5.88
N THR A 467 0.95 -11.83 4.85
CA THR A 467 2.26 -12.52 4.92
C THR A 467 3.19 -11.93 5.98
N LEU A 468 3.13 -10.62 6.22
CA LEU A 468 3.88 -9.95 7.29
C LEU A 468 3.38 -10.36 8.67
N ALA A 469 2.06 -10.51 8.84
CA ALA A 469 1.49 -11.00 10.08
C ALA A 469 1.98 -12.42 10.41
N VAL A 470 1.96 -13.32 9.42
CA VAL A 470 2.50 -14.68 9.57
C VAL A 470 3.99 -14.64 9.95
N ASN A 471 4.75 -13.71 9.37
CA ASN A 471 6.18 -13.54 9.66
C ASN A 471 6.42 -13.08 11.11
N TYR A 472 5.68 -12.07 11.57
CA TYR A 472 5.86 -11.49 12.91
C TYR A 472 5.39 -12.42 14.03
N TRP A 473 4.20 -13.01 13.90
CA TRP A 473 3.56 -13.81 14.96
C TRP A 473 3.65 -15.32 14.78
N GLY A 474 3.87 -15.84 13.57
CA GLY A 474 4.08 -17.29 13.36
C GLY A 474 5.34 -17.80 14.05
N GLY A 475 5.60 -19.10 14.05
CA GLY A 475 6.80 -19.70 14.62
C GLY A 475 6.57 -21.13 15.10
N GLN A 476 7.66 -21.88 15.32
CA GLN A 476 7.56 -23.27 15.77
C GLN A 476 6.70 -23.41 17.03
N LEU A 477 5.84 -24.43 17.07
CA LEU A 477 5.02 -24.71 18.25
C LEU A 477 5.93 -25.17 19.40
N VAL A 478 5.84 -24.46 20.54
CA VAL A 478 6.64 -24.73 21.75
C VAL A 478 6.12 -25.99 22.46
N THR A 479 4.83 -26.28 22.34
CA THR A 479 4.18 -27.44 22.97
C THR A 479 4.36 -28.72 22.17
N GLY A 480 5.61 -29.13 21.97
CA GLY A 480 5.96 -30.46 21.48
C GLY A 480 5.91 -31.58 22.53
N PHE A 481 5.41 -31.35 23.76
CA PHE A 481 5.60 -32.32 24.86
C PHE A 481 4.48 -32.53 25.89
N ILE A 482 3.28 -31.93 25.82
CA ILE A 482 2.29 -32.13 26.91
C ILE A 482 0.92 -32.72 26.50
N ASN A 483 0.39 -32.58 25.28
CA ASN A 483 -0.99 -33.05 25.02
C ASN A 483 -1.16 -33.94 23.77
N THR A 484 -0.50 -35.09 23.74
CA THR A 484 -0.89 -36.23 22.87
C THR A 484 -1.36 -37.46 23.67
N ARG A 485 -1.88 -37.28 24.90
CA ARG A 485 -2.43 -38.41 25.66
C ARG A 485 -3.75 -38.20 26.41
N SER A 486 -4.46 -37.11 26.21
CA SER A 486 -5.78 -36.99 26.83
C SER A 486 -6.68 -36.06 26.05
N GLN A 487 -7.45 -36.62 25.14
CA GLN A 487 -8.90 -36.44 25.02
C GLN A 487 -9.42 -37.51 24.01
N PRO A 488 -10.53 -38.20 24.27
CA PRO A 488 -10.95 -39.37 23.51
C PRO A 488 -11.67 -38.99 22.22
N GLU A 489 -11.43 -39.78 21.17
CA GLU A 489 -12.24 -39.83 19.96
C GLU A 489 -13.70 -40.12 20.33
N ASN A 490 -14.60 -39.17 20.09
CA ASN A 490 -16.00 -39.41 19.80
C ASN A 490 -16.69 -38.10 19.37
N ARG A 491 -16.90 -37.92 18.06
CA ARG A 491 -18.19 -37.50 17.47
C ARG A 491 -18.14 -37.42 15.94
N LEU A 492 -18.63 -38.50 15.35
CA LEU A 492 -19.56 -38.63 14.22
C LEU A 492 -19.52 -37.57 13.10
N SER A 493 -19.12 -38.07 11.92
CA SER A 493 -19.26 -37.49 10.58
C SER A 493 -20.71 -37.10 10.21
N ASN A 494 -20.88 -35.96 9.54
CA ASN A 494 -21.59 -35.87 8.26
C ASN A 494 -21.43 -34.49 7.59
N GLU A 495 -20.91 -34.56 6.35
CA GLU A 495 -21.13 -33.73 5.16
C GLU A 495 -20.61 -32.27 5.04
N THR A 496 -19.76 -32.11 4.01
CA THR A 496 -19.29 -30.89 3.33
C THR A 496 -18.37 -29.92 4.10
N THR A 497 -17.14 -30.36 4.34
CA THR A 497 -15.98 -29.45 4.40
C THR A 497 -14.85 -30.07 3.61
N GLU A 498 -14.95 -30.00 2.28
CA GLU A 498 -13.86 -30.43 1.39
C GLU A 498 -12.67 -29.48 1.55
N ASN A 499 -11.70 -29.95 2.34
CA ASN A 499 -10.27 -29.88 2.09
C ASN A 499 -9.63 -28.47 1.98
N CYS A 500 -9.58 -27.75 3.10
CA CYS A 500 -8.61 -26.68 3.36
C CYS A 500 -7.39 -27.17 4.19
N ASN A 501 -7.07 -28.47 4.13
CA ASN A 501 -6.15 -29.12 5.08
C ASN A 501 -4.69 -29.27 4.59
N HIS A 502 -4.29 -28.62 3.48
CA HIS A 502 -2.95 -28.85 2.88
C HIS A 502 -2.10 -27.61 2.62
N ALA A 503 -2.25 -26.52 3.37
CA ALA A 503 -1.40 -25.32 3.19
C ALA A 503 -0.87 -24.69 4.48
N PHE A 504 -0.88 -25.41 5.61
CA PHE A 504 -0.57 -24.84 6.92
C PHE A 504 0.72 -25.35 7.58
N ASP A 505 1.47 -26.31 7.04
CA ASP A 505 2.63 -26.90 7.76
C ASP A 505 3.96 -26.14 7.63
N ILE A 506 3.95 -24.82 7.89
CA ILE A 506 5.18 -24.06 8.14
C ILE A 506 5.03 -23.40 9.51
N ASP A 507 5.35 -24.16 10.56
CA ASP A 507 5.71 -23.69 11.91
C ASP A 507 4.82 -22.57 12.50
N GLY A 508 3.68 -22.94 13.11
CA GLY A 508 2.87 -22.07 13.99
C GLY A 508 1.46 -21.71 13.52
N SER A 509 1.06 -22.26 12.38
CA SER A 509 -0.20 -21.99 11.67
C SER A 509 -1.49 -22.45 12.36
N VAL A 510 -1.41 -23.31 13.38
CA VAL A 510 -2.59 -23.86 14.08
C VAL A 510 -3.44 -22.73 14.70
N TYR A 511 -2.80 -21.62 15.09
CA TYR A 511 -3.50 -20.43 15.61
C TYR A 511 -3.72 -19.33 14.58
N LEU A 512 -3.18 -19.47 13.36
CA LEU A 512 -3.32 -18.45 12.32
C LEU A 512 -4.79 -18.21 11.99
N GLN A 513 -5.59 -19.29 11.85
CA GLN A 513 -7.03 -19.19 11.63
C GLN A 513 -7.75 -18.43 12.75
N LYS A 514 -7.28 -18.53 14.00
CA LYS A 514 -7.82 -17.77 15.14
C LYS A 514 -7.48 -16.27 15.06
N TRP A 515 -6.33 -15.93 14.48
CA TRP A 515 -5.84 -14.55 14.35
C TRP A 515 -6.28 -13.87 13.04
N MET A 516 -6.90 -14.59 12.10
CA MET A 516 -7.45 -14.08 10.85
C MET A 516 -8.78 -13.33 11.07
N LYS A 517 -8.76 -12.20 11.78
CA LYS A 517 -9.96 -11.39 12.08
C LYS A 517 -10.37 -10.46 10.92
N SER A 518 -9.45 -10.13 10.01
CA SER A 518 -9.73 -9.19 8.93
C SER A 518 -10.51 -9.82 7.77
N GLN A 519 -11.45 -9.06 7.19
CA GLN A 519 -12.25 -9.50 6.04
C GLN A 519 -11.39 -9.80 4.80
N SER A 520 -10.16 -9.27 4.73
CA SER A 520 -9.24 -9.46 3.60
C SER A 520 -8.84 -10.91 3.38
N TRP A 521 -8.88 -11.75 4.43
CA TRP A 521 -8.58 -13.19 4.33
C TRP A 521 -9.63 -13.97 3.54
N ALA A 522 -10.89 -13.52 3.53
CA ALA A 522 -11.98 -14.17 2.78
C ALA A 522 -12.00 -13.79 1.30
N SER A 523 -11.11 -12.88 0.85
CA SER A 523 -11.06 -12.47 -0.56
C SER A 523 -10.63 -13.62 -1.47
N SER A 524 -11.19 -13.67 -2.68
CA SER A 524 -10.81 -14.66 -3.70
C SER A 524 -9.34 -14.54 -4.10
N THR A 525 -8.78 -13.33 -4.03
CA THR A 525 -7.36 -13.04 -4.29
C THR A 525 -6.45 -13.58 -3.19
N SER A 526 -6.81 -13.44 -1.91
CA SER A 526 -6.05 -14.02 -0.80
C SER A 526 -6.09 -15.55 -0.86
N THR A 527 -7.27 -16.15 -1.00
CA THR A 527 -7.41 -17.62 -1.06
C THR A 527 -6.64 -18.24 -2.23
N THR A 528 -6.62 -17.61 -3.41
CA THR A 528 -5.82 -18.08 -4.56
C THR A 528 -4.33 -17.90 -4.35
N PHE A 529 -3.89 -16.84 -3.66
CA PHE A 529 -2.48 -16.67 -3.29
C PHE A 529 -2.05 -17.81 -2.36
N TRP A 530 -2.74 -18.01 -1.24
CA TRP A 530 -2.38 -19.01 -0.23
C TRP A 530 -2.42 -20.45 -0.76
N LYS A 531 -3.36 -20.79 -1.65
CA LYS A 531 -3.40 -22.11 -2.31
C LYS A 531 -2.15 -22.40 -3.17
N ASN A 532 -1.50 -21.38 -3.70
CA ASN A 532 -0.34 -21.51 -4.58
C ASN A 532 1.01 -21.32 -3.85
N THR A 533 1.02 -21.36 -2.51
CA THR A 533 2.22 -21.14 -1.69
C THR A 533 3.07 -22.41 -1.48
N SER A 534 3.46 -23.08 -2.56
CA SER A 534 4.51 -24.10 -2.47
C SER A 534 5.88 -23.44 -2.67
N THR A 535 6.78 -23.57 -1.68
CA THR A 535 8.19 -23.19 -1.77
C THR A 535 9.02 -24.38 -2.24
N LYS A 536 9.77 -24.23 -3.34
CA LYS A 536 10.63 -25.29 -3.89
C LYS A 536 12.11 -25.15 -3.50
N GLY A 537 12.47 -24.02 -2.86
CA GLY A 537 13.85 -23.71 -2.45
C GLY A 537 14.20 -24.16 -1.02
N LEU A 538 15.48 -24.01 -0.66
CA LEU A 538 15.99 -24.34 0.68
C LEU A 538 15.62 -23.22 1.66
N VAL A 539 14.79 -23.53 2.66
CA VAL A 539 14.37 -22.57 3.70
C VAL A 539 15.38 -22.60 4.85
N LEU A 540 16.11 -21.50 5.05
CA LEU A 540 17.04 -21.33 6.19
C LEU A 540 16.37 -20.60 7.35
N SER A 541 15.54 -19.61 7.04
CA SER A 541 14.67 -18.93 7.99
C SER A 541 13.41 -18.43 7.28
N LYS A 542 12.42 -17.95 8.04
CA LYS A 542 11.14 -17.45 7.50
C LYS A 542 11.29 -16.45 6.35
N ASN A 543 12.36 -15.65 6.39
CA ASN A 543 12.61 -14.59 5.42
C ASN A 543 13.84 -14.85 4.54
N LEU A 544 14.49 -16.00 4.71
CA LEU A 544 15.71 -16.37 3.98
C LEU A 544 15.49 -17.74 3.35
N VAL A 545 15.01 -17.72 2.11
CA VAL A 545 14.85 -18.89 1.26
C VAL A 545 15.87 -18.79 0.14
N VAL A 546 16.68 -19.82 -0.07
CA VAL A 546 17.68 -19.89 -1.14
C VAL A 546 17.04 -20.50 -2.38
N ALA A 547 17.34 -19.94 -3.55
CA ALA A 547 16.86 -20.37 -4.87
C ALA A 547 15.34 -20.25 -5.14
N ASP A 548 14.56 -19.79 -4.17
CA ASP A 548 13.15 -19.44 -4.33
C ASP A 548 12.85 -18.17 -3.49
N LEU A 549 11.70 -17.56 -3.72
CA LEU A 549 11.24 -16.37 -3.02
C LEU A 549 10.56 -16.75 -1.70
N SER A 550 10.82 -15.95 -0.66
CA SER A 550 10.05 -16.03 0.59
C SER A 550 8.57 -15.66 0.35
N LEU A 551 7.68 -16.04 1.27
CA LEU A 551 6.25 -15.73 1.16
C LEU A 551 6.01 -14.21 1.02
N THR A 552 6.74 -13.42 1.80
CA THR A 552 6.65 -11.95 1.77
C THR A 552 7.21 -11.36 0.48
N GLU A 553 8.30 -11.90 -0.06
CA GLU A 553 8.84 -11.51 -1.38
C GLU A 553 7.88 -11.83 -2.51
N ARG A 554 7.23 -13.01 -2.48
CA ARG A 554 6.25 -13.43 -3.49
C ARG A 554 5.02 -12.53 -3.48
N ALA A 555 4.51 -12.20 -2.30
CA ALA A 555 3.39 -11.26 -2.14
C ALA A 555 3.76 -9.86 -2.63
N ALA A 556 4.93 -9.33 -2.20
CA ALA A 556 5.41 -8.02 -2.60
C ALA A 556 5.62 -7.91 -4.13
N LYS A 557 6.20 -8.93 -4.76
CA LYS A 557 6.39 -8.98 -6.22
C LYS A 557 5.06 -8.96 -6.96
N THR A 558 4.07 -9.72 -6.47
CA THR A 558 2.71 -9.75 -7.05
C THR A 558 2.00 -8.40 -6.92
N SER A 559 2.06 -7.79 -5.73
CA SER A 559 1.51 -6.46 -5.49
C SER A 559 2.15 -5.40 -6.38
N LYS A 560 3.49 -5.40 -6.54
CA LYS A 560 4.21 -4.50 -7.46
C LYS A 560 3.73 -4.62 -8.90
N GLN A 561 3.61 -5.85 -9.42
CA GLN A 561 3.14 -6.06 -10.81
C GLN A 561 1.74 -5.48 -11.02
N LYS A 562 0.85 -5.63 -10.04
CA LYS A 562 -0.49 -5.04 -10.09
C LYS A 562 -0.45 -3.51 -9.96
N TYR A 563 0.40 -2.99 -9.08
CA TYR A 563 0.62 -1.56 -8.93
C TYR A 563 1.05 -0.91 -10.27
N GLN A 564 2.00 -1.51 -10.99
CA GLN A 564 2.44 -1.02 -12.29
C GLN A 564 1.32 -0.99 -13.34
N VAL A 565 0.38 -1.93 -13.29
CA VAL A 565 -0.80 -1.92 -14.18
C VAL A 565 -1.72 -0.76 -13.80
N VAL A 566 -2.02 -0.59 -12.51
CA VAL A 566 -2.87 0.50 -12.02
C VAL A 566 -2.25 1.87 -12.32
N GLU A 567 -0.95 2.03 -12.13
CA GLU A 567 -0.23 3.28 -12.43
C GLU A 567 -0.28 3.61 -13.92
N LYS A 568 -0.08 2.61 -14.81
CA LYS A 568 -0.24 2.81 -16.26
C LYS A 568 -1.67 3.19 -16.63
N THR A 569 -2.66 2.57 -16.01
CA THR A 569 -4.08 2.91 -16.21
C THR A 569 -4.37 4.33 -15.73
N GLN A 570 -3.89 4.71 -14.54
CA GLN A 570 -4.07 6.05 -13.98
C GLN A 570 -3.35 7.11 -14.81
N ALA A 571 -2.14 6.83 -15.29
CA ALA A 571 -1.41 7.71 -16.20
C ALA A 571 -2.18 7.90 -17.53
N THR A 572 -2.83 6.85 -18.03
CA THR A 572 -3.68 6.93 -19.23
C THR A 572 -4.93 7.78 -18.97
N ILE A 573 -5.57 7.61 -17.80
CA ILE A 573 -6.72 8.44 -17.38
C ILE A 573 -6.30 9.90 -17.23
N ASN A 574 -5.20 10.17 -16.52
CA ASN A 574 -4.67 11.51 -16.33
C ASN A 574 -4.31 12.15 -17.69
N ALA A 575 -3.63 11.43 -18.58
CA ALA A 575 -3.32 11.90 -19.92
C ALA A 575 -4.57 12.21 -20.75
N ALA A 576 -5.65 11.42 -20.60
CA ALA A 576 -6.94 11.72 -21.22
C ALA A 576 -7.55 13.00 -20.64
N THR A 577 -7.59 13.14 -19.31
CA THR A 577 -8.15 14.33 -18.67
C THR A 577 -7.38 15.62 -18.96
N LEU A 578 -6.06 15.55 -19.14
CA LEU A 578 -5.16 16.71 -19.25
C LEU A 578 -5.09 17.31 -20.66
N LYS A 579 -5.45 16.54 -21.70
CA LYS A 579 -5.55 17.05 -23.09
C LYS A 579 -6.75 18.00 -23.33
N GLY A 580 -7.56 18.26 -22.29
CA GLY A 580 -8.61 19.27 -22.27
C GLY A 580 -9.97 18.77 -22.73
N ILE A 581 -11.01 19.54 -22.38
CA ILE A 581 -12.43 19.26 -22.65
C ILE A 581 -12.73 18.88 -24.12
N PRO A 582 -12.12 19.51 -25.15
CA PRO A 582 -12.37 19.13 -26.55
C PRO A 582 -11.92 17.70 -26.89
N SER A 583 -10.76 17.26 -26.37
CA SER A 583 -10.25 15.91 -26.64
C SER A 583 -11.08 14.81 -25.97
N ASN A 584 -11.66 15.09 -24.81
CA ASN A 584 -12.61 14.20 -24.14
C ASN A 584 -13.91 14.04 -24.93
N ILE A 585 -14.34 15.08 -25.65
CA ILE A 585 -15.52 15.00 -26.53
C ILE A 585 -15.23 14.10 -27.73
N ASP A 586 -14.04 14.16 -28.31
CA ASP A 586 -13.65 13.27 -29.41
C ASP A 586 -13.48 11.82 -28.94
N LEU A 587 -12.90 11.60 -27.74
CA LEU A 587 -12.89 10.27 -27.09
C LEU A 587 -14.32 9.75 -26.87
N PHE A 588 -15.23 10.59 -26.39
CA PHE A 588 -16.63 10.24 -26.16
C PHE A 588 -17.34 9.88 -27.47
N LYS A 589 -17.12 10.64 -28.56
CA LYS A 589 -17.65 10.32 -29.89
C LYS A 589 -17.17 8.96 -30.39
N GLU A 590 -15.88 8.66 -30.22
CA GLU A 590 -15.30 7.38 -30.64
C GLU A 590 -15.86 6.21 -29.80
N LEU A 591 -16.05 6.42 -28.49
CA LEU A 591 -16.66 5.43 -27.60
C LEU A 591 -18.14 5.18 -27.89
N ILE A 592 -18.90 6.22 -28.29
CA ILE A 592 -20.32 6.10 -28.63
C ILE A 592 -20.56 5.67 -30.09
N PHE A 593 -19.54 5.78 -30.95
CA PHE A 593 -19.62 5.43 -32.36
C PHE A 593 -20.22 4.03 -32.61
N PRO A 594 -19.85 2.95 -31.89
CA PRO A 594 -20.45 1.63 -32.06
C PRO A 594 -21.97 1.62 -31.81
N ILE A 595 -22.44 2.40 -30.83
CA ILE A 595 -23.86 2.55 -30.52
C ILE A 595 -24.55 3.29 -31.66
N THR A 596 -23.95 4.38 -32.16
CA THR A 596 -24.52 5.13 -33.29
C THR A 596 -24.61 4.30 -34.57
N LEU A 597 -23.62 3.44 -34.81
CA LEU A 597 -23.63 2.51 -35.94
C LEU A 597 -24.78 1.51 -35.82
N THR A 598 -25.00 0.97 -34.62
CA THR A 598 -26.09 0.03 -34.33
C THR A 598 -27.46 0.68 -34.54
N VAL A 599 -27.65 1.92 -34.05
CA VAL A 599 -28.88 2.70 -34.25
C VAL A 599 -29.13 2.97 -35.74
N LYS A 600 -28.10 3.40 -36.47
CA LYS A 600 -28.21 3.62 -37.93
C LYS A 600 -28.60 2.34 -38.65
N ASN A 601 -27.95 1.22 -38.34
CA ASN A 601 -28.28 -0.08 -38.95
C ASN A 601 -29.74 -0.48 -38.65
N PHE A 602 -30.20 -0.32 -37.41
CA PHE A 602 -31.61 -0.58 -37.08
C PHE A 602 -32.58 0.33 -37.84
N GLU A 603 -32.20 1.59 -38.05
CA GLU A 603 -32.99 2.53 -38.85
C GLU A 603 -33.04 2.14 -40.34
N LYS A 604 -31.95 1.60 -40.91
CA LYS A 604 -31.93 1.04 -42.27
C LYS A 604 -32.93 -0.12 -42.43
N LEU A 605 -32.97 -1.03 -41.46
CA LEU A 605 -33.97 -2.10 -41.45
C LEU A 605 -35.40 -1.54 -41.38
N ARG A 606 -35.63 -0.55 -40.52
CA ARG A 606 -36.97 0.07 -40.38
C ARG A 606 -37.41 0.81 -41.65
N ARG A 607 -36.48 1.39 -42.40
CA ARG A 607 -36.72 2.08 -43.67
C ARG A 607 -36.86 1.14 -44.87
N TRP A 608 -36.71 -0.18 -44.69
CA TRP A 608 -36.74 -1.17 -45.77
C TRP A 608 -35.70 -0.91 -46.87
N GLU A 609 -34.54 -0.32 -46.53
CA GLU A 609 -33.47 -0.03 -47.50
C GLU A 609 -32.94 -1.33 -48.13
N GLU A 610 -32.86 -2.40 -47.32
CA GLU A 610 -32.54 -3.76 -47.74
C GLU A 610 -33.70 -4.71 -47.36
N PRO A 611 -34.64 -4.99 -48.29
CA PRO A 611 -35.88 -5.69 -47.95
C PRO A 611 -35.66 -7.13 -47.51
N HIS A 612 -34.67 -7.82 -48.10
CA HIS A 612 -34.36 -9.22 -47.75
C HIS A 612 -33.85 -9.35 -46.30
N LEU A 613 -32.99 -8.44 -45.84
CA LEU A 613 -32.55 -8.40 -44.44
C LEU A 613 -33.67 -8.06 -43.47
N THR A 614 -34.54 -7.13 -43.87
CA THR A 614 -35.68 -6.69 -43.06
C THR A 614 -36.68 -7.83 -42.86
N VAL A 615 -37.03 -8.55 -43.94
CA VAL A 615 -37.90 -9.73 -43.90
C VAL A 615 -37.28 -10.85 -43.06
N GLY A 616 -35.98 -11.12 -43.23
CA GLY A 616 -35.26 -12.10 -42.42
C GLY A 616 -35.28 -11.75 -40.93
N PHE A 617 -34.98 -10.50 -40.57
CA PHE A 617 -35.03 -10.01 -39.20
C PHE A 617 -36.43 -10.12 -38.59
N LEU A 618 -37.47 -9.72 -39.34
CA LEU A 618 -38.86 -9.81 -38.90
C LEU A 618 -39.27 -11.28 -38.67
N GLY A 619 -38.92 -12.17 -39.60
CA GLY A 619 -39.16 -13.61 -39.50
C GLY A 619 -38.52 -14.22 -38.25
N ILE A 620 -37.24 -13.95 -38.01
CA ILE A 620 -36.53 -14.41 -36.81
C ILE A 620 -37.20 -13.87 -35.55
N THR A 621 -37.52 -12.57 -35.51
CA THR A 621 -38.16 -11.94 -34.35
C THR A 621 -39.53 -12.55 -34.07
N TYR A 622 -40.34 -12.81 -35.10
CA TYR A 622 -41.63 -13.49 -34.94
C TYR A 622 -41.48 -14.93 -34.46
N THR A 623 -40.53 -15.69 -35.00
CA THR A 623 -40.29 -17.06 -34.53
C THR A 623 -39.92 -17.09 -33.05
N MET A 624 -39.14 -16.11 -32.57
CA MET A 624 -38.78 -15.95 -31.16
C MET A 624 -40.00 -15.61 -30.28
N ILE A 625 -40.88 -14.70 -30.74
CA ILE A 625 -42.10 -14.30 -30.02
C ILE A 625 -43.08 -15.48 -29.91
N PHE A 626 -43.38 -16.17 -31.01
CA PHE A 626 -44.40 -17.22 -31.03
C PHE A 626 -43.94 -18.51 -30.32
N ARG A 627 -42.65 -18.87 -30.42
CA ARG A 627 -42.08 -20.02 -29.68
C ARG A 627 -41.82 -19.77 -28.19
N ASN A 628 -42.21 -18.62 -27.63
CA ASN A 628 -41.96 -18.28 -26.23
C ASN A 628 -40.46 -18.17 -25.88
N LEU A 629 -39.59 -17.91 -26.86
CA LEU A 629 -38.14 -17.87 -26.64
C LEU A 629 -37.65 -16.55 -26.02
N LEU A 630 -38.55 -15.61 -25.75
CA LEU A 630 -38.22 -14.27 -25.25
C LEU A 630 -37.49 -14.32 -23.89
N SER A 631 -37.81 -15.30 -23.03
CA SER A 631 -37.10 -15.52 -21.76
C SER A 631 -35.65 -15.99 -21.95
N TYR A 632 -35.34 -16.65 -23.06
CA TYR A 632 -34.00 -17.15 -23.37
C TYR A 632 -33.12 -16.12 -24.09
N MET A 633 -33.68 -14.98 -24.51
CA MET A 633 -32.93 -13.94 -25.21
C MET A 633 -31.82 -13.33 -24.36
N LEU A 634 -32.12 -13.00 -23.11
CA LEU A 634 -31.13 -12.42 -22.21
C LEU A 634 -29.99 -13.43 -21.92
N PRO A 635 -30.26 -14.70 -21.55
CA PRO A 635 -29.21 -15.72 -21.43
C PRO A 635 -28.38 -15.95 -22.70
N THR A 636 -29.01 -16.02 -23.88
CA THR A 636 -28.27 -16.22 -25.15
C THR A 636 -27.40 -15.03 -25.51
N MET A 637 -27.86 -13.80 -25.30
CA MET A 637 -27.03 -12.61 -25.52
C MET A 637 -25.82 -12.56 -24.58
N LEU A 638 -26.00 -12.93 -23.30
CA LEU A 638 -24.90 -13.09 -22.35
C LEU A 638 -23.92 -14.20 -22.77
N MET A 639 -24.44 -15.32 -23.29
CA MET A 639 -23.61 -16.41 -23.77
C MET A 639 -22.80 -16.02 -25.01
N ILE A 640 -23.42 -15.35 -25.99
CA ILE A 640 -22.74 -14.88 -27.20
C ILE A 640 -21.65 -13.86 -26.86
N THR A 641 -21.95 -12.91 -25.96
CA THR A 641 -20.95 -11.93 -25.50
C THR A 641 -19.82 -12.60 -24.73
N ALA A 642 -20.09 -13.56 -23.85
CA ALA A 642 -19.06 -14.32 -23.14
C ALA A 642 -18.16 -15.14 -24.10
N VAL A 643 -18.76 -15.86 -25.05
CA VAL A 643 -18.02 -16.59 -26.09
C VAL A 643 -17.17 -15.63 -26.93
N GLY A 644 -17.73 -14.49 -27.33
CA GLY A 644 -16.98 -13.43 -28.04
C GLY A 644 -15.80 -12.88 -27.24
N MET A 645 -15.98 -12.65 -25.93
CA MET A 645 -14.88 -12.21 -25.06
C MET A 645 -13.79 -13.28 -24.95
N LEU A 646 -14.16 -14.55 -24.83
CA LEU A 646 -13.21 -15.66 -24.73
C LEU A 646 -12.45 -15.90 -26.05
N THR A 647 -13.11 -15.77 -27.21
CA THR A 647 -12.43 -15.89 -28.51
C THR A 647 -11.46 -14.73 -28.74
N ILE A 648 -11.84 -13.49 -28.41
CA ILE A 648 -10.93 -12.33 -28.46
C ILE A 648 -9.75 -12.54 -27.50
N ARG A 649 -10.01 -13.06 -26.29
CA ARG A 649 -8.95 -13.39 -25.33
C ARG A 649 -7.99 -14.44 -25.88
N GLY A 650 -8.50 -15.55 -26.43
CA GLY A 650 -7.68 -16.62 -27.00
C GLY A 650 -6.85 -16.14 -28.19
N LEU A 651 -7.44 -15.33 -29.08
CA LEU A 651 -6.73 -14.72 -30.21
C LEU A 651 -5.63 -13.74 -29.76
N LYS A 652 -5.81 -13.09 -28.60
CA LYS A 652 -4.84 -12.16 -28.01
C LYS A 652 -3.69 -12.93 -27.37
N GLU A 653 -3.98 -13.99 -26.64
CA GLU A 653 -2.97 -14.89 -26.05
C GLU A 653 -2.12 -15.58 -27.14
N GLN A 654 -2.72 -15.90 -28.29
CA GLN A 654 -2.02 -16.44 -29.47
C GLN A 654 -1.18 -15.38 -30.24
N GLY A 655 -1.22 -14.10 -29.85
CA GLY A 655 -0.50 -13.03 -30.54
C GLY A 655 -1.00 -12.71 -31.96
N ARG A 656 -2.13 -13.29 -32.39
CA ARG A 656 -2.74 -13.03 -33.72
C ARG A 656 -3.45 -11.68 -33.78
N LEU A 657 -3.79 -11.10 -32.62
CA LEU A 657 -4.30 -9.74 -32.51
C LEU A 657 -3.12 -8.78 -32.42
N GLY A 658 -3.00 -7.88 -33.41
CA GLY A 658 -1.92 -6.91 -33.48
C GLY A 658 -1.79 -6.05 -32.22
N ARG A 659 -0.61 -5.45 -32.02
CA ARG A 659 -0.25 -4.69 -30.79
C ARG A 659 -1.21 -3.53 -30.47
N PHE A 660 -1.99 -3.07 -31.44
CA PHE A 660 -2.96 -1.98 -31.32
C PHE A 660 -4.41 -2.45 -31.17
N PHE A 661 -4.69 -3.76 -31.13
CA PHE A 661 -6.05 -4.28 -31.04
C PHE A 661 -6.70 -3.90 -29.70
N GLY A 662 -7.78 -3.12 -29.75
CA GLY A 662 -8.48 -2.54 -28.59
C GLY A 662 -8.00 -1.14 -28.19
N GLY A 663 -7.02 -0.56 -28.89
CA GLY A 663 -6.65 0.84 -28.71
C GLY A 663 -7.69 1.77 -29.34
N VAL A 664 -8.15 2.77 -28.60
CA VAL A 664 -9.01 3.84 -29.12
C VAL A 664 -8.11 4.86 -29.82
N THR A 665 -8.03 4.80 -31.15
CA THR A 665 -7.25 5.75 -31.94
C THR A 665 -8.01 7.05 -32.13
N ILE A 666 -7.65 8.06 -31.35
CA ILE A 666 -8.12 9.44 -31.57
C ILE A 666 -7.40 9.97 -32.82
N ARG A 667 -8.15 10.31 -33.86
CA ARG A 667 -7.61 11.07 -34.99
C ARG A 667 -7.50 12.52 -34.55
N ASP A 668 -6.27 13.01 -34.44
CA ASP A 668 -6.06 14.43 -34.17
C ASP A 668 -6.69 15.26 -35.30
N GLN A 669 -7.53 16.22 -34.92
CA GLN A 669 -8.05 17.21 -35.88
C GLN A 669 -6.88 18.05 -36.42
N PRO A 670 -6.95 18.54 -37.68
CA PRO A 670 -6.00 19.53 -38.17
C PRO A 670 -5.94 20.71 -37.18
N PRO A 671 -4.78 21.41 -37.04
CA PRO A 671 -4.60 22.44 -36.02
C PRO A 671 -5.65 23.54 -36.19
N SER A 672 -6.71 23.45 -35.38
CA SER A 672 -7.80 24.41 -35.35
C SER A 672 -7.50 25.49 -34.32
N ASN A 673 -7.79 26.75 -34.70
CA ASN A 673 -7.61 27.90 -33.82
C ASN A 673 -8.37 27.69 -32.50
N THR A 674 -7.83 28.21 -31.39
CA THR A 674 -8.42 28.11 -30.04
C THR A 674 -9.91 28.47 -30.01
N ILE A 675 -10.32 29.43 -30.86
CA ILE A 675 -11.71 29.87 -31.02
C ILE A 675 -12.59 28.76 -31.61
N GLN A 676 -12.14 28.03 -32.64
CA GLN A 676 -12.90 26.94 -33.25
C GLN A 676 -13.14 25.79 -32.28
N LYS A 677 -12.16 25.47 -31.42
CA LYS A 677 -12.31 24.47 -30.36
C LYS A 677 -13.35 24.90 -29.33
N ILE A 678 -13.36 26.18 -28.94
CA ILE A 678 -14.36 26.73 -28.00
C ILE A 678 -15.76 26.71 -28.61
N ILE A 679 -15.89 27.06 -29.88
CA ILE A 679 -17.18 27.01 -30.60
C ILE A 679 -17.72 25.58 -30.64
N ALA A 680 -16.89 24.59 -30.98
CA ALA A 680 -17.31 23.19 -31.01
C ALA A 680 -17.79 22.67 -29.64
N VAL A 681 -17.15 23.09 -28.54
CA VAL A 681 -17.61 22.75 -27.18
C VAL A 681 -18.92 23.45 -26.84
N LYS A 682 -19.03 24.74 -27.17
CA LYS A 682 -20.24 25.53 -26.91
C LYS A 682 -21.46 24.97 -27.65
N ASP A 683 -21.28 24.55 -28.89
CA ASP A 683 -22.35 23.95 -29.69
C ASP A 683 -22.77 22.59 -29.11
N ALA A 684 -21.80 21.73 -28.73
CA ALA A 684 -22.10 20.45 -28.09
C ALA A 684 -22.81 20.61 -26.73
N MET A 685 -22.39 21.58 -25.90
CA MET A 685 -23.07 21.89 -24.64
C MET A 685 -24.49 22.40 -24.87
N ARG A 686 -24.69 23.25 -25.88
CA ARG A 686 -26.01 23.77 -26.24
C ARG A 686 -26.94 22.66 -26.73
N ASP A 687 -26.42 21.66 -27.45
CA ASP A 687 -27.20 20.49 -27.86
C ASP A 687 -27.63 19.64 -26.67
N VAL A 688 -26.72 19.39 -25.71
CA VAL A 688 -27.04 18.64 -24.47
C VAL A 688 -28.04 19.42 -23.61
N GLU A 689 -27.88 20.73 -23.48
CA GLU A 689 -28.82 21.60 -22.77
C GLU A 689 -30.21 21.53 -23.40
N ASN A 690 -30.30 21.64 -24.72
CA ASN A 690 -31.55 21.51 -25.46
C ASN A 690 -32.22 20.14 -25.26
N ILE A 691 -31.44 19.05 -25.24
CA ILE A 691 -31.96 17.69 -24.97
C ILE A 691 -32.49 17.63 -23.53
N THR A 692 -31.70 18.10 -22.56
CA THR A 692 -32.06 18.09 -21.14
C THR A 692 -33.32 18.90 -20.88
N GLN A 693 -33.43 20.08 -21.51
CA GLN A 693 -34.61 20.92 -21.41
C GLN A 693 -35.85 20.24 -22.01
N LYS A 694 -35.73 19.60 -23.18
CA LYS A 694 -36.84 18.82 -23.77
C LYS A 694 -37.29 17.67 -22.87
N VAL A 695 -36.35 16.95 -22.25
CA VAL A 695 -36.64 15.87 -21.31
C VAL A 695 -37.31 16.43 -20.05
N ASN A 696 -36.81 17.52 -19.47
CA ASN A 696 -37.39 18.15 -18.29
C ASN A 696 -38.82 18.66 -18.56
N VAL A 697 -39.06 19.30 -19.70
CA VAL A 697 -40.40 19.74 -20.11
C VAL A 697 -41.33 18.53 -20.31
N SER A 698 -40.84 17.46 -20.93
CA SER A 698 -41.59 16.20 -21.08
C SER A 698 -41.98 15.61 -19.72
N LEU A 699 -41.03 15.55 -18.78
CA LEU A 699 -41.24 15.00 -17.45
C LEU A 699 -42.19 15.87 -16.62
N LEU A 700 -42.12 17.20 -16.76
CA LEU A 700 -43.08 18.13 -16.14
C LEU A 700 -44.50 17.97 -16.69
N LYS A 701 -44.64 17.68 -18.00
CA LYS A 701 -45.95 17.36 -18.60
C LYS A 701 -46.48 16.01 -18.10
N ILE A 702 -45.63 14.98 -18.02
CA ILE A 702 -46.01 13.67 -17.45
C ILE A 702 -46.43 13.84 -15.99
N ARG A 703 -45.68 14.61 -15.21
CA ARG A 703 -46.01 14.93 -13.82
C ARG A 703 -47.33 15.67 -13.70
N SER A 704 -47.63 16.60 -14.62
CA SER A 704 -48.92 17.31 -14.69
C SER A 704 -50.08 16.34 -14.93
N ILE A 705 -49.91 15.35 -15.83
CA ILE A 705 -50.91 14.30 -16.06
C ILE A 705 -51.07 13.41 -14.81
N LEU A 706 -49.98 13.01 -14.17
CA LEU A 706 -50.03 12.10 -13.02
C LEU A 706 -50.63 12.74 -11.76
N LEU A 707 -50.32 14.01 -11.49
CA LEU A 707 -50.81 14.75 -10.32
C LEU A 707 -52.15 15.47 -10.57
N SER A 708 -52.83 15.16 -11.67
CA SER A 708 -54.10 15.80 -12.06
C SER A 708 -54.01 17.34 -12.19
N GLY A 709 -52.91 17.85 -12.73
CA GLY A 709 -52.72 19.29 -13.00
C GLY A 709 -53.76 19.87 -13.97
N ASN A 710 -54.30 19.04 -14.88
CA ASN A 710 -55.55 19.32 -15.60
C ASN A 710 -56.48 18.10 -15.47
N PRO A 711 -57.59 18.18 -14.71
CA PRO A 711 -58.42 17.03 -14.39
C PRO A 711 -59.13 16.43 -15.63
N GLN A 712 -59.43 17.24 -16.66
CA GLN A 712 -60.07 16.75 -17.89
C GLN A 712 -59.13 15.85 -18.71
N ILE A 713 -57.90 16.30 -18.94
CA ILE A 713 -56.89 15.52 -19.69
C ILE A 713 -56.50 14.27 -18.89
N THR A 714 -56.38 14.40 -17.57
CA THR A 714 -55.98 13.29 -16.70
C THR A 714 -57.02 12.18 -16.68
N THR A 715 -58.31 12.52 -16.65
CA THR A 715 -59.40 11.55 -16.70
C THR A 715 -59.50 10.86 -18.08
N GLU A 716 -59.34 11.59 -19.18
CA GLU A 716 -59.25 11.00 -20.53
C GLU A 716 -58.10 9.99 -20.63
N VAL A 717 -56.91 10.36 -20.15
CA VAL A 717 -55.73 9.49 -20.16
C VAL A 717 -55.94 8.29 -19.23
N ALA A 718 -56.52 8.48 -18.05
CA ALA A 718 -56.80 7.40 -17.11
C ALA A 718 -57.79 6.37 -17.69
N VAL A 719 -58.86 6.84 -18.35
CA VAL A 719 -59.81 5.96 -19.05
C VAL A 719 -59.11 5.21 -20.18
N LEU A 720 -58.26 5.89 -20.96
CA LEU A 720 -57.48 5.25 -22.03
C LEU A 720 -56.46 4.23 -21.50
N MET A 721 -55.87 4.46 -20.33
CA MET A 721 -54.99 3.50 -19.66
C MET A 721 -55.78 2.28 -19.15
N LEU A 722 -56.97 2.49 -18.58
CA LEU A 722 -57.85 1.41 -18.12
C LEU A 722 -58.35 0.55 -19.29
N THR A 723 -58.72 1.16 -20.42
CA THR A 723 -59.14 0.41 -21.62
C THR A 723 -57.97 -0.37 -22.21
N TRP A 724 -56.77 0.22 -22.28
CA TRP A 724 -55.56 -0.49 -22.71
C TRP A 724 -55.21 -1.64 -21.76
N SER A 725 -55.36 -1.43 -20.45
CA SER A 725 -55.15 -2.47 -19.44
C SER A 725 -56.11 -3.66 -19.63
N ALA A 726 -57.39 -3.41 -19.86
CA ALA A 726 -58.37 -4.47 -20.13
C ALA A 726 -58.02 -5.29 -21.39
N ILE A 727 -57.53 -4.62 -22.46
CA ILE A 727 -57.08 -5.30 -23.68
C ILE A 727 -55.85 -6.19 -23.40
N LEU A 728 -54.88 -5.72 -22.62
CA LEU A 728 -53.70 -6.49 -22.22
C LEU A 728 -54.06 -7.74 -21.38
N PHE A 729 -55.15 -7.71 -20.62
CA PHE A 729 -55.65 -8.86 -19.86
C PHE A 729 -56.34 -9.91 -20.75
N ILE A 730 -57.06 -9.48 -21.78
CA ILE A 730 -57.83 -10.37 -22.65
C ILE A 730 -56.94 -10.99 -23.74
N VAL A 731 -56.02 -10.22 -24.31
CA VAL A 731 -55.18 -10.66 -25.43
C VAL A 731 -53.79 -11.03 -24.92
N PRO A 732 -53.30 -12.26 -25.18
CA PRO A 732 -51.95 -12.65 -24.77
C PRO A 732 -50.90 -11.69 -25.34
N PHE A 733 -49.96 -11.27 -24.48
CA PHE A 733 -48.94 -10.27 -24.79
C PHE A 733 -48.15 -10.53 -26.09
N LYS A 734 -47.99 -11.81 -26.49
CA LYS A 734 -47.32 -12.19 -27.75
C LYS A 734 -47.96 -11.59 -28.99
N TYR A 735 -49.29 -11.60 -29.08
CA TYR A 735 -50.02 -11.09 -30.24
C TYR A 735 -49.95 -9.56 -30.29
N ILE A 736 -49.98 -8.93 -29.11
CA ILE A 736 -49.84 -7.48 -28.97
C ILE A 736 -48.43 -7.03 -29.37
N LEU A 737 -47.39 -7.72 -28.87
CA LEU A 737 -46.00 -7.46 -29.22
C LEU A 737 -45.75 -7.69 -30.71
N SER A 738 -46.31 -8.76 -31.27
CA SER A 738 -46.27 -9.07 -32.70
C SER A 738 -46.89 -7.96 -33.54
N PHE A 739 -48.08 -7.49 -33.16
CA PHE A 739 -48.77 -6.39 -33.83
C PHE A 739 -47.99 -5.07 -33.76
N LEU A 740 -47.44 -4.72 -32.59
CA LEU A 740 -46.62 -3.53 -32.40
C LEU A 740 -45.34 -3.57 -33.24
N LEU A 741 -44.70 -4.74 -33.34
CA LEU A 741 -43.52 -4.94 -34.19
C LEU A 741 -43.88 -4.75 -35.67
N PHE A 742 -44.98 -5.36 -36.12
CA PHE A 742 -45.48 -5.16 -37.49
C PHE A 742 -45.74 -3.68 -37.79
N ASP A 743 -46.44 -3.00 -36.88
CA ASP A 743 -46.76 -1.58 -37.03
C ASP A 743 -45.48 -0.73 -37.09
N ALA A 744 -44.51 -0.98 -36.19
CA ALA A 744 -43.26 -0.22 -36.15
C ALA A 744 -42.46 -0.28 -37.46
N PHE A 745 -42.43 -1.45 -38.11
CA PHE A 745 -41.72 -1.68 -39.37
C PHE A 745 -42.53 -1.29 -40.61
N THR A 746 -43.87 -1.28 -40.56
CA THR A 746 -44.70 -0.88 -41.72
C THR A 746 -44.98 0.62 -41.81
N ARG A 747 -44.64 1.40 -40.77
CA ARG A 747 -44.91 2.85 -40.70
C ARG A 747 -44.27 3.68 -41.82
N GLU A 748 -43.11 3.26 -42.34
CA GLU A 748 -42.36 4.00 -43.37
C GLU A 748 -42.71 3.59 -44.80
N LEU A 749 -43.50 2.53 -44.99
CA LEU A 749 -43.95 2.06 -46.29
C LEU A 749 -44.91 3.05 -46.94
N GLU A 750 -44.77 3.28 -48.24
CA GLU A 750 -45.46 4.36 -48.97
C GLU A 750 -46.99 4.35 -48.80
N PHE A 751 -47.61 3.17 -48.81
CA PHE A 751 -49.07 3.02 -48.68
C PHE A 751 -49.62 3.41 -47.30
N ARG A 752 -48.81 3.31 -46.24
CA ARG A 752 -49.24 3.58 -44.85
C ARG A 752 -48.65 4.87 -44.27
N LYS A 753 -47.58 5.38 -44.88
CA LYS A 753 -46.84 6.57 -44.43
C LYS A 753 -47.73 7.79 -44.25
N GLU A 754 -48.69 8.01 -45.15
CA GLU A 754 -49.58 9.17 -45.07
C GLU A 754 -50.57 9.06 -43.90
N MET A 755 -51.15 7.88 -43.70
CA MET A 755 -52.03 7.58 -42.56
C MET A 755 -51.29 7.74 -41.23
N VAL A 756 -50.08 7.20 -41.13
CA VAL A 756 -49.22 7.30 -39.94
C VAL A 756 -48.83 8.75 -39.66
N LYS A 757 -48.48 9.53 -40.68
CA LYS A 757 -48.19 10.97 -40.53
C LYS A 757 -49.38 11.74 -39.98
N ARG A 758 -50.60 11.48 -40.47
CA ARG A 758 -51.84 12.10 -39.96
C ARG A 758 -52.09 11.72 -38.49
N PHE A 759 -51.93 10.44 -38.15
CA PHE A 759 -52.08 9.95 -36.78
C PHE A 759 -51.04 10.55 -35.81
N MET A 760 -49.75 10.56 -36.20
CA MET A 760 -48.68 11.13 -35.39
C MET A 760 -48.82 12.65 -35.23
N LYS A 761 -49.40 13.34 -36.23
CA LYS A 761 -49.73 14.76 -36.14
C LYS A 761 -50.77 15.01 -35.04
N LEU A 762 -51.84 14.21 -35.01
CA LEU A 762 -52.87 14.29 -33.97
C LEU A 762 -52.31 14.03 -32.57
N LEU A 763 -51.50 12.99 -32.39
CA LEU A 763 -50.82 12.71 -31.12
C LEU A 763 -49.90 13.86 -30.68
N ARG A 764 -49.18 14.47 -31.62
CA ARG A 764 -48.30 15.60 -31.35
C ARG A 764 -49.09 16.83 -30.93
N GLU A 765 -50.19 17.13 -31.61
CA GLU A 765 -51.11 18.22 -31.25
C GLU A 765 -51.68 18.02 -29.85
N ARG A 766 -52.10 16.79 -29.52
CA ARG A 766 -52.56 16.43 -28.16
C ARG A 766 -51.44 16.55 -27.11
N TRP A 767 -50.20 16.15 -27.42
CA TRP A 767 -49.05 16.30 -26.52
C TRP A 767 -48.66 17.76 -26.27
N HIS A 768 -48.79 18.62 -27.29
CA HIS A 768 -48.56 20.05 -27.13
C HIS A 768 -49.62 20.73 -26.27
N ALA A 769 -50.88 20.27 -26.34
CA ALA A 769 -51.98 20.78 -25.53
C ALA A 769 -51.86 20.49 -24.01
N VAL A 770 -51.01 19.54 -23.60
CA VAL A 770 -50.78 19.26 -22.17
C VAL A 770 -49.94 20.37 -21.53
N PRO A 771 -50.45 21.07 -20.49
CA PRO A 771 -49.69 22.09 -19.78
C PRO A 771 -48.59 21.46 -18.91
N ALA A 772 -47.40 22.06 -18.90
CA ALA A 772 -46.32 21.65 -18.00
C ALA A 772 -46.65 22.08 -16.56
N ALA A 773 -46.30 21.25 -15.57
CA ALA A 773 -46.47 21.61 -14.17
C ALA A 773 -45.68 22.90 -13.84
N PRO A 774 -46.27 23.87 -13.12
CA PRO A 774 -45.59 25.12 -12.79
C PRO A 774 -44.39 24.83 -11.87
N VAL A 775 -43.25 25.41 -12.21
CA VAL A 775 -42.02 25.29 -11.41
C VAL A 775 -41.76 26.64 -10.76
N ALA A 776 -41.94 26.73 -9.45
CA ALA A 776 -41.52 27.89 -8.68
C ALA A 776 -40.03 27.74 -8.34
N VAL A 777 -39.19 28.56 -8.94
CA VAL A 777 -37.78 28.67 -8.55
C VAL A 777 -37.73 29.58 -7.34
N LEU A 778 -37.67 28.99 -6.15
CA LEU A 778 -37.50 29.77 -4.93
C LEU A 778 -36.09 30.37 -4.93
N PRO A 779 -35.93 31.65 -4.56
CA PRO A 779 -34.61 32.23 -4.37
C PRO A 779 -33.88 31.45 -3.27
N PHE A 780 -32.56 31.31 -3.42
CA PHE A 780 -31.70 30.64 -2.46
C PHE A 780 -31.85 31.30 -1.08
N GLU A 781 -32.40 30.56 -0.11
CA GLU A 781 -32.61 31.06 1.25
C GLU A 781 -31.30 30.85 2.03
N ASN A 782 -30.53 31.93 2.25
CA ASN A 782 -29.40 31.90 3.17
C ASN A 782 -29.94 31.62 4.58
N GLU A 783 -29.56 30.51 5.21
CA GLU A 783 -30.07 30.11 6.54
C GLU A 783 -29.75 31.10 7.67
N GLU A 784 -28.91 32.11 7.44
CA GLU A 784 -28.49 33.09 8.45
C GLU A 784 -29.54 34.17 8.80
N SER A 785 -30.68 34.25 8.11
CA SER A 785 -31.69 35.32 8.32
C SER A 785 -33.02 34.87 8.95
N LYS A 786 -33.07 33.72 9.63
CA LYS A 786 -34.22 33.30 10.46
C LYS A 786 -34.03 33.67 11.94
N PRO A 787 -34.14 34.96 12.32
CA PRO A 787 -34.85 35.23 13.58
C PRO A 787 -35.83 36.44 13.54
N GLU A 788 -35.89 37.24 12.47
CA GLU A 788 -36.70 38.48 12.50
C GLU A 788 -38.16 38.33 12.03
N ILE A 789 -38.46 37.35 11.17
CA ILE A 789 -39.80 37.21 10.58
C ILE A 789 -40.78 36.56 11.55
N SER A 790 -40.31 35.62 12.39
CA SER A 790 -41.13 34.97 13.43
C SER A 790 -41.56 35.93 14.54
N LEU A 791 -40.76 36.96 14.85
CA LEU A 791 -41.09 37.94 15.90
C LEU A 791 -42.21 38.90 15.47
N LYS A 792 -42.22 39.37 14.21
CA LYS A 792 -43.26 40.29 13.71
C LYS A 792 -44.64 39.63 13.58
N VAL A 793 -44.70 38.32 13.31
CA VAL A 793 -45.98 37.58 13.24
C VAL A 793 -46.57 37.36 14.64
N ILE A 794 -45.73 37.18 15.67
CA ILE A 794 -46.18 37.05 17.06
C ILE A 794 -46.64 38.41 17.61
N GLU A 795 -45.93 39.49 17.29
CA GLU A 795 -46.28 40.84 17.75
C GLU A 795 -47.60 41.36 17.15
N ASN A 796 -47.88 41.04 15.89
CA ASN A 796 -49.16 41.40 15.25
C ASN A 796 -50.34 40.57 15.77
N LYS A 797 -50.09 39.34 16.24
CA LYS A 797 -51.13 38.50 16.86
C LYS A 797 -51.48 38.99 18.27
N LEU A 798 -50.50 39.51 19.01
CA LEU A 798 -50.70 40.12 20.34
C LEU A 798 -51.41 41.49 20.27
N LYS A 799 -51.16 42.31 19.25
CA LYS A 799 -51.86 43.60 19.07
C LYS A 799 -53.33 43.45 18.65
N SER A 800 -53.70 42.34 17.99
CA SER A 800 -55.09 42.05 17.59
C SER A 800 -55.97 41.61 18.77
N GLN A 801 -55.41 40.93 19.77
CA GLN A 801 -56.17 40.40 20.92
C GLN A 801 -56.42 41.42 22.05
N GLY A 802 -55.75 42.57 22.06
CA GLY A 802 -55.87 43.58 23.13
C GLY A 802 -57.08 44.51 23.06
N ASN A 803 -57.80 44.58 21.93
CA ASN A 803 -58.84 45.59 21.70
C ASN A 803 -60.30 45.09 21.82
N GLN A 804 -60.55 43.93 22.43
CA GLN A 804 -61.92 43.39 22.59
C GLN A 804 -62.41 43.20 24.04
N SER A 805 -61.72 43.69 25.07
CA SER A 805 -62.21 43.56 26.46
C SER A 805 -62.09 44.83 27.31
N SER A 806 -62.88 45.86 27.02
CA SER A 806 -63.33 46.80 28.06
C SER A 806 -64.65 47.46 27.68
N GLY A 807 -65.74 46.84 28.13
CA GLY A 807 -67.07 47.40 27.97
C GLY A 807 -68.11 46.60 28.76
N LYS A 808 -68.05 46.66 30.10
CA LYS A 808 -69.23 46.56 30.97
C LYS A 808 -68.93 46.89 32.45
N SER A 809 -69.79 47.79 32.95
CA SER A 809 -70.31 48.00 34.31
C SER A 809 -69.53 48.83 35.35
N LYS A 810 -70.21 49.94 35.69
CA LYS A 810 -70.19 50.82 36.87
C LYS A 810 -69.15 51.93 36.91
#